data_AF-A0A0C9YRI3-F1
#
_entry.id   AF-A0A0C9YRI3-F1
#
_cell.length_a   1.000
_cell.length_b   1.000
_cell.length_c   1.000
_cell.angle_alpha   90.00
_cell.angle_beta   90.00
_cell.angle_gamma   90.00
#
_symmetry.space_group_name_H-M   'P 1'
#
loop_
_entity.id
_entity.type
_entity.pdbx_description
1 polymer ?
#
loop_
_entity_poly.entity_id
_entity_poly.type
_entity_poly.pdbx_seq_one_letter_code
_entity_poly.pdbx_strand_id
1 'polypeptide(L)'
;MVLSLVSEWSWKALLNAFCILNLCGPRLSLFETDRLSLVQFSSLKLPLKDLYNNQAASVDGTTGDFDGHGGTYPAQHLPAGLWHHNGITYDLPTKWGLGLDNVVSSGQTITLNETTYIHEFHTIYAGEQPYWGLSENFELQYEDGSVKQLHFGGKNWWKWPFLDWGDIRTPFHFTDHGASKNMNTTHMYQLSLPVPSKLPLRSIRLPDTSHHINRLHIFALTLTPCTRTSEPTGPAISIRNARFTTRWEDVNGERTQVVEITVANILPARFATSPHTSVSSAYSVEVVGHGLKTVAPGHVYRLKPGDQVRVDVLVLNGKGTGEATVQIKDSDGNVVGTSGHWTISPLREHWIPNANVLATHETPAWWNKAKYGIFIHWGPYSVPGWGPPGVYAEWYDWHMHIEDSLFWKYHLDTYGPDVVYDDFIQGFTASAWDPSAWLDLIDKAGAKYFVFVTKHHDGYSLFDTKETTHRGSVYLPPYRDFLREFMEAAKAEKPHIHRGTYYSLPEWYNPYYAKYGFDIWPGGLANHPYKPSEVEPYTGMLNITDYLDDLLLPHMLSLAVDYGTEIMWCDIGGPHRTPEFAAEYYNNAMAQGYQVVMNDRCGDVPDFDTPEYAKYGTIQTRRWETSEGMDPYSYGYNSATPASAYKNGTAIIQNLVDIVSKNGNYLLDIGPTAEGEIVAPMVENLLDAGRWLGYAGQCVYETDYWYQNFQDISGSVRFLTTPRTFCIVAFEKPTDGKLVVDAGDAVLPLQPGDTIRLLGPNNPGVLVSNSADAAWQEEHSLDWKLDDNGVLTIYVPEALADLVEYAWAFEVSYT
;
A
#
# COMPACT_ATOMS: atom_id res chain seq x y z
N MET A 1 -75.56 4.27 -14.34
CA MET A 1 -76.83 5.02 -14.16
C MET A 1 -76.73 6.26 -15.03
N VAL A 2 -77.54 6.36 -16.12
CA VAL A 2 -77.65 7.54 -17.04
C VAL A 2 -76.33 7.82 -17.82
N LEU A 3 -76.22 7.62 -19.14
CA LEU A 3 -76.75 8.42 -20.28
C LEU A 3 -76.22 9.89 -20.27
N SER A 4 -75.89 10.55 -21.38
CA SER A 4 -75.90 10.19 -22.82
C SER A 4 -75.11 11.24 -23.65
N LEU A 5 -75.09 11.04 -24.99
CA LEU A 5 -74.73 11.97 -26.09
C LEU A 5 -73.34 11.71 -26.74
N VAL A 6 -73.16 11.38 -28.03
CA VAL A 6 -73.97 11.50 -29.29
C VAL A 6 -74.11 12.96 -29.78
N SER A 7 -73.72 13.38 -31.01
CA SER A 7 -72.92 12.81 -32.13
C SER A 7 -72.61 13.98 -33.15
N GLU A 8 -72.03 13.91 -34.37
CA GLU A 8 -71.54 12.85 -35.28
C GLU A 8 -70.75 13.42 -36.51
N TRP A 9 -70.41 12.54 -37.48
CA TRP A 9 -70.03 12.78 -38.91
C TRP A 9 -68.58 13.25 -39.20
N SER A 10 -67.89 12.78 -40.27
CA SER A 10 -68.29 11.86 -41.35
C SER A 10 -67.16 10.98 -41.92
N TRP A 11 -67.49 9.71 -42.17
CA TRP A 11 -67.10 8.91 -43.34
C TRP A 11 -65.61 8.66 -43.69
N LYS A 12 -65.12 7.47 -43.33
CA LYS A 12 -64.81 6.42 -44.34
C LYS A 12 -64.87 5.02 -43.71
N ALA A 13 -65.74 4.17 -44.25
CA ALA A 13 -65.86 2.75 -43.93
C ALA A 13 -64.93 1.92 -44.86
N LEU A 14 -64.74 0.60 -44.75
CA LEU A 14 -65.58 -0.49 -44.21
C LEU A 14 -64.75 -1.61 -43.53
N LEU A 15 -65.48 -2.49 -42.83
CA LEU A 15 -65.21 -3.93 -42.62
C LEU A 15 -63.89 -4.34 -41.94
N ASN A 16 -64.01 -4.89 -40.72
CA ASN A 16 -63.04 -5.87 -40.23
C ASN A 16 -63.69 -6.84 -39.24
N ALA A 17 -64.12 -8.01 -39.73
CA ALA A 17 -64.60 -9.14 -38.94
C ALA A 17 -64.64 -10.42 -39.80
N PHE A 18 -63.60 -11.25 -39.76
CA PHE A 18 -63.63 -12.72 -39.65
C PHE A 18 -62.24 -13.36 -39.89
N CYS A 19 -62.08 -14.58 -39.36
CA CYS A 19 -61.03 -15.56 -39.66
C CYS A 19 -59.61 -15.31 -39.11
N ILE A 20 -58.86 -16.42 -39.09
CA ILE A 20 -57.67 -16.71 -38.26
C ILE A 20 -56.62 -17.43 -39.12
N LEU A 21 -55.35 -17.37 -38.69
CA LEU A 21 -54.17 -18.14 -39.13
C LEU A 21 -53.46 -17.73 -40.45
N ASN A 22 -52.13 -17.68 -40.32
CA ASN A 22 -51.09 -17.81 -41.35
C ASN A 22 -51.03 -16.76 -42.49
N LEU A 23 -50.17 -15.74 -42.31
CA LEU A 23 -48.92 -15.56 -43.07
C LEU A 23 -48.10 -14.34 -42.54
N CYS A 24 -46.82 -14.27 -42.92
CA CYS A 24 -45.87 -13.14 -42.74
C CYS A 24 -45.40 -12.77 -41.31
N GLY A 25 -44.23 -13.30 -40.93
CA GLY A 25 -42.99 -12.53 -40.65
C GLY A 25 -42.92 -11.52 -39.48
N PRO A 26 -41.88 -11.55 -38.63
CA PRO A 26 -41.72 -10.60 -37.53
C PRO A 26 -41.26 -9.20 -38.00
N ARG A 27 -41.90 -8.15 -37.47
CA ARG A 27 -41.43 -6.75 -37.49
C ARG A 27 -41.84 -6.02 -36.22
N LEU A 28 -41.22 -6.40 -35.09
CA LEU A 28 -41.32 -5.71 -33.79
C LEU A 28 -39.99 -5.86 -33.03
N SER A 29 -38.92 -5.31 -33.61
CA SER A 29 -37.55 -5.33 -33.07
C SER A 29 -36.73 -4.18 -33.67
N LEU A 30 -37.14 -2.95 -33.37
CA LEU A 30 -36.44 -1.71 -33.71
C LEU A 30 -36.59 -0.75 -32.52
N PHE A 31 -35.52 -0.02 -32.20
CA PHE A 31 -35.35 0.79 -30.98
C PHE A 31 -35.10 0.01 -29.67
N GLU A 32 -34.33 -1.08 -29.74
CA GLU A 32 -33.13 -1.05 -28.90
C GLU A 32 -32.16 -0.06 -29.54
N THR A 33 -31.68 0.92 -28.77
CA THR A 33 -30.56 1.77 -29.20
C THR A 33 -29.28 0.98 -29.02
N ASP A 34 -28.49 0.83 -30.08
CA ASP A 34 -27.14 0.24 -29.99
C ASP A 34 -26.35 0.98 -28.88
N ARG A 35 -26.09 0.29 -27.77
CA ARG A 35 -25.26 0.83 -26.71
C ARG A 35 -23.83 0.85 -27.23
N LEU A 36 -23.18 2.01 -27.18
CA LEU A 36 -21.75 2.11 -27.43
C LEU A 36 -21.03 1.23 -26.39
N SER A 37 -20.36 0.18 -26.85
CA SER A 37 -19.54 -0.68 -26.01
C SER A 37 -18.16 -0.04 -25.81
N LEU A 38 -17.66 -0.04 -24.58
CA LEU A 38 -16.26 0.27 -24.32
C LEU A 38 -15.35 -0.77 -24.99
N VAL A 39 -14.11 -0.38 -25.29
CA VAL A 39 -13.17 -1.29 -25.93
C VAL A 39 -12.73 -2.36 -24.94
N GLN A 40 -12.59 -3.61 -25.38
CA GLN A 40 -12.22 -4.72 -24.50
C GLN A 40 -10.74 -4.65 -24.09
N PHE A 41 -10.46 -4.67 -22.78
CA PHE A 41 -9.14 -4.98 -22.25
C PHE A 41 -8.86 -6.47 -22.47
N SER A 42 -7.74 -6.83 -23.10
CA SER A 42 -7.54 -8.19 -23.64
C SER A 42 -6.21 -8.82 -23.21
N SER A 43 -6.24 -10.09 -22.80
CA SER A 43 -5.06 -10.81 -22.31
C SER A 43 -4.41 -11.67 -23.39
N LEU A 44 -3.31 -11.17 -23.98
CA LEU A 44 -2.41 -11.95 -24.84
C LEU A 44 -1.44 -12.76 -23.97
N LYS A 45 -1.85 -13.98 -23.63
CA LYS A 45 -1.03 -14.95 -22.88
C LYS A 45 0.16 -15.40 -23.72
N LEU A 46 1.36 -15.44 -23.12
CA LEU A 46 2.58 -15.90 -23.78
C LEU A 46 2.84 -17.38 -23.42
N PRO A 47 3.07 -18.27 -24.41
CA PRO A 47 3.23 -19.69 -24.15
C PRO A 47 4.61 -20.00 -23.54
N LEU A 48 4.69 -20.08 -22.21
CA LEU A 48 5.95 -20.37 -21.50
C LEU A 48 6.34 -21.84 -21.47
N LYS A 49 5.41 -22.75 -21.82
CA LYS A 49 5.60 -24.20 -21.70
C LYS A 49 6.85 -24.73 -22.41
N ASP A 50 7.20 -24.16 -23.57
CA ASP A 50 8.37 -24.58 -24.35
C ASP A 50 9.69 -23.96 -23.82
N LEU A 51 9.61 -23.10 -22.80
CA LEU A 51 10.71 -22.51 -22.05
C LEU A 51 10.83 -23.04 -20.61
N TYR A 52 9.88 -23.88 -20.14
CA TYR A 52 9.94 -24.46 -18.81
C TYR A 52 11.23 -25.30 -18.66
N ASN A 53 12.02 -24.96 -17.66
CA ASN A 53 13.34 -25.55 -17.38
C ASN A 53 13.43 -26.07 -15.93
N ASN A 54 12.38 -25.88 -15.11
CA ASN A 54 12.35 -26.31 -13.71
C ASN A 54 10.96 -26.88 -13.32
N GLN A 55 10.93 -27.66 -12.23
CA GLN A 55 9.70 -28.14 -11.58
C GLN A 55 9.64 -27.53 -10.16
N ALA A 56 8.77 -26.55 -9.97
CA ALA A 56 8.57 -25.83 -8.71
C ALA A 56 7.64 -26.55 -7.73
N ALA A 57 6.68 -27.33 -8.25
CA ALA A 57 5.66 -27.97 -7.44
C ALA A 57 5.89 -29.48 -7.28
N SER A 58 5.21 -30.08 -6.31
CA SER A 58 5.25 -31.52 -6.05
C SER A 58 3.92 -32.03 -5.49
N VAL A 59 3.58 -33.28 -5.78
CA VAL A 59 2.36 -33.93 -5.23
C VAL A 59 2.61 -34.40 -3.79
N ASP A 60 3.82 -34.85 -3.48
CA ASP A 60 4.22 -35.41 -2.19
C ASP A 60 5.58 -34.87 -1.67
N GLY A 61 6.22 -33.97 -2.41
CA GLY A 61 7.53 -33.39 -2.10
C GLY A 61 8.71 -34.14 -2.72
N THR A 62 8.51 -35.38 -3.19
CA THR A 62 9.61 -36.27 -3.62
C THR A 62 10.17 -35.97 -5.01
N THR A 63 9.56 -35.03 -5.74
CA THR A 63 9.98 -34.60 -7.08
C THR A 63 9.88 -33.08 -7.22
N GLY A 64 10.75 -32.50 -8.03
CA GLY A 64 10.89 -31.05 -8.15
C GLY A 64 11.91 -30.46 -7.17
N ASP A 65 12.24 -29.20 -7.42
CA ASP A 65 13.17 -28.39 -6.65
C ASP A 65 12.91 -26.91 -7.01
N PHE A 66 12.37 -26.12 -6.07
CA PHE A 66 12.12 -24.70 -6.27
C PHE A 66 13.31 -23.86 -5.81
N ASP A 67 13.91 -24.19 -4.67
CA ASP A 67 14.90 -23.36 -3.97
C ASP A 67 16.37 -23.80 -4.16
N GLY A 68 16.62 -24.92 -4.85
CA GLY A 68 17.94 -25.53 -4.96
C GLY A 68 18.30 -26.46 -3.79
N HIS A 69 17.33 -26.70 -2.88
CA HIS A 69 17.46 -27.53 -1.69
C HIS A 69 16.34 -28.58 -1.58
N GLY A 70 15.56 -28.77 -2.66
CA GLY A 70 14.46 -29.72 -2.71
C GLY A 70 13.18 -29.22 -2.04
N GLY A 71 13.08 -27.92 -1.75
CA GLY A 71 11.83 -27.29 -1.34
C GLY A 71 10.86 -27.21 -2.52
N THR A 72 9.57 -27.46 -2.31
CA THR A 72 8.56 -27.39 -3.40
C THR A 72 7.17 -26.96 -2.91
N TYR A 73 6.42 -26.32 -3.80
CA TYR A 73 5.00 -26.01 -3.57
C TYR A 73 4.14 -27.27 -3.59
N PRO A 74 3.16 -27.42 -2.68
CA PRO A 74 2.23 -28.54 -2.72
C PRO A 74 1.18 -28.38 -3.83
N ALA A 75 1.32 -29.19 -4.88
CA ALA A 75 0.60 -29.09 -6.15
C ALA A 75 -0.94 -29.05 -6.00
N GLN A 76 -1.51 -29.70 -4.98
CA GLN A 76 -2.96 -29.73 -4.75
C GLN A 76 -3.57 -28.39 -4.28
N HIS A 77 -2.75 -27.40 -3.93
CA HIS A 77 -3.21 -26.06 -3.54
C HIS A 77 -3.07 -25.01 -4.65
N LEU A 78 -2.46 -25.36 -5.80
CA LEU A 78 -2.21 -24.42 -6.89
C LEU A 78 -3.35 -24.42 -7.93
N PRO A 79 -3.77 -23.24 -8.45
CA PRO A 79 -4.75 -23.16 -9.53
C PRO A 79 -4.14 -23.69 -10.85
N ALA A 80 -4.91 -24.44 -11.63
CA ALA A 80 -4.43 -25.11 -12.83
C ALA A 80 -5.08 -24.58 -14.12
N GLY A 81 -4.28 -24.34 -15.16
CA GLY A 81 -4.75 -23.84 -16.45
C GLY A 81 -5.07 -22.35 -16.43
N LEU A 82 -6.23 -21.96 -16.99
CA LEU A 82 -6.60 -20.55 -17.09
C LEU A 82 -7.02 -19.98 -15.73
N TRP A 83 -6.24 -19.04 -15.21
CA TRP A 83 -6.52 -18.32 -13.97
C TRP A 83 -6.84 -16.86 -14.29
N HIS A 84 -7.96 -16.36 -13.77
CA HIS A 84 -8.41 -14.99 -13.99
C HIS A 84 -8.32 -14.18 -12.70
N HIS A 85 -7.55 -13.09 -12.71
CA HIS A 85 -7.27 -12.27 -11.54
C HIS A 85 -7.03 -10.80 -11.95
N ASN A 86 -7.61 -9.84 -11.21
CA ASN A 86 -7.54 -8.39 -11.48
C ASN A 86 -7.90 -7.96 -12.92
N GLY A 87 -8.80 -8.69 -13.59
CA GLY A 87 -9.21 -8.45 -14.98
C GLY A 87 -8.32 -9.11 -16.05
N ILE A 88 -7.25 -9.81 -15.63
CA ILE A 88 -6.26 -10.41 -16.52
C ILE A 88 -6.39 -11.94 -16.48
N THR A 89 -6.29 -12.59 -17.63
CA THR A 89 -6.28 -14.07 -17.74
C THR A 89 -4.86 -14.58 -18.01
N TYR A 90 -4.35 -15.40 -17.10
CA TYR A 90 -3.04 -16.05 -17.16
C TYR A 90 -3.17 -17.50 -17.65
N ASP A 91 -2.08 -18.05 -18.20
CA ASP A 91 -1.98 -19.47 -18.60
C ASP A 91 -1.02 -20.19 -17.65
N LEU A 92 -1.55 -20.80 -16.59
CA LEU A 92 -0.77 -21.58 -15.62
C LEU A 92 -0.68 -23.05 -16.05
N PRO A 93 0.29 -23.83 -15.53
CA PRO A 93 0.34 -25.28 -15.72
C PRO A 93 -1.01 -25.98 -15.52
N THR A 94 -1.42 -26.79 -16.50
CA THR A 94 -2.67 -27.57 -16.42
C THR A 94 -2.55 -28.80 -15.52
N LYS A 95 -1.32 -29.14 -15.12
CA LYS A 95 -0.96 -30.08 -14.05
C LYS A 95 0.34 -29.58 -13.41
N TRP A 96 0.38 -29.57 -12.09
CA TRP A 96 1.55 -29.19 -11.28
C TRP A 96 2.26 -30.44 -10.76
N GLY A 97 3.58 -30.36 -10.58
CA GLY A 97 4.38 -31.39 -9.89
C GLY A 97 4.42 -32.77 -10.56
N LEU A 98 4.35 -32.82 -11.89
CA LEU A 98 4.44 -34.05 -12.71
C LEU A 98 5.47 -33.92 -13.84
N GLY A 99 6.47 -33.06 -13.66
CA GLY A 99 7.40 -32.58 -14.68
C GLY A 99 7.55 -31.06 -14.62
N LEU A 100 8.28 -30.49 -15.58
CA LEU A 100 8.61 -29.06 -15.59
C LEU A 100 7.34 -28.20 -15.68
N ASP A 101 7.20 -27.23 -14.77
CA ASP A 101 6.02 -26.41 -14.59
C ASP A 101 6.32 -24.90 -14.36
N ASN A 102 7.60 -24.49 -14.40
CA ASN A 102 7.98 -23.07 -14.38
C ASN A 102 9.24 -22.76 -15.21
N VAL A 103 9.47 -21.47 -15.47
CA VAL A 103 10.74 -20.93 -15.99
C VAL A 103 11.55 -20.33 -14.84
N VAL A 104 12.78 -20.80 -14.64
CA VAL A 104 13.84 -20.11 -13.88
C VAL A 104 14.56 -19.16 -14.83
N SER A 105 14.60 -17.89 -14.49
CA SER A 105 15.05 -16.82 -15.38
C SER A 105 16.57 -16.81 -15.55
N SER A 106 17.02 -17.13 -16.76
CA SER A 106 18.42 -17.23 -17.17
C SER A 106 18.64 -16.63 -18.56
N GLY A 107 18.12 -15.42 -18.79
CA GLY A 107 18.36 -14.69 -20.04
C GLY A 107 17.57 -15.17 -21.27
N GLN A 108 16.52 -16.00 -21.12
CA GLN A 108 15.72 -16.52 -22.24
C GLN A 108 14.97 -15.40 -22.98
N THR A 109 14.69 -15.60 -24.28
CA THR A 109 13.95 -14.63 -25.11
C THR A 109 12.63 -15.20 -25.61
N ILE A 110 11.52 -14.53 -25.28
CA ILE A 110 10.20 -14.78 -25.86
C ILE A 110 10.03 -13.85 -27.07
N THR A 111 9.70 -14.40 -28.23
CA THR A 111 9.43 -13.62 -29.46
C THR A 111 7.94 -13.61 -29.76
N LEU A 112 7.38 -12.45 -30.12
CA LEU A 112 5.97 -12.32 -30.49
C LEU A 112 5.74 -12.76 -31.94
N ASN A 113 4.59 -13.38 -32.21
CA ASN A 113 4.19 -13.82 -33.56
C ASN A 113 4.01 -12.65 -34.55
N GLU A 114 3.59 -11.49 -34.05
CA GLU A 114 3.44 -10.23 -34.77
C GLU A 114 4.00 -9.09 -33.92
N THR A 115 4.71 -8.14 -34.52
CA THR A 115 5.15 -6.91 -33.85
C THR A 115 3.94 -6.10 -33.40
N THR A 116 3.83 -5.83 -32.09
CA THR A 116 2.57 -5.38 -31.48
C THR A 116 2.81 -4.27 -30.46
N TYR A 117 1.99 -3.22 -30.51
CA TYR A 117 1.94 -2.20 -29.46
C TYR A 117 1.32 -2.80 -28.18
N ILE A 118 2.05 -2.75 -27.07
CA ILE A 118 1.65 -3.28 -25.75
C ILE A 118 1.37 -2.14 -24.78
N HIS A 119 0.31 -2.24 -23.97
CA HIS A 119 -0.09 -1.28 -22.95
C HIS A 119 0.46 -1.66 -21.57
N GLU A 120 0.34 -2.93 -21.20
CA GLU A 120 0.67 -3.45 -19.88
C GLU A 120 1.30 -4.84 -20.00
N PHE A 121 2.33 -5.10 -19.21
CA PHE A 121 3.02 -6.38 -19.05
C PHE A 121 2.59 -7.00 -17.72
N HIS A 122 2.26 -8.28 -17.70
CA HIS A 122 1.77 -8.99 -16.52
C HIS A 122 2.52 -10.30 -16.30
N THR A 123 2.91 -10.58 -15.06
CA THR A 123 3.67 -11.78 -14.69
C THR A 123 3.15 -12.41 -13.40
N ILE A 124 3.16 -13.74 -13.34
CA ILE A 124 3.01 -14.54 -12.11
C ILE A 124 4.37 -15.12 -11.76
N TYR A 125 4.89 -14.80 -10.58
CA TYR A 125 6.28 -15.08 -10.23
C TYR A 125 6.48 -15.39 -8.73
N ALA A 126 7.68 -15.87 -8.38
CA ALA A 126 8.23 -15.79 -7.02
C ALA A 126 9.77 -15.79 -7.04
N GLY A 127 10.41 -15.18 -6.05
CA GLY A 127 11.81 -15.41 -5.69
C GLY A 127 12.01 -16.60 -4.74
N GLU A 128 13.24 -17.06 -4.56
CA GLU A 128 13.63 -18.24 -3.76
C GLU A 128 14.01 -17.93 -2.31
N GLN A 129 14.74 -16.83 -2.07
CA GLN A 129 15.41 -16.61 -0.78
C GLN A 129 14.59 -15.71 0.14
N PRO A 130 14.31 -16.08 1.40
CA PRO A 130 13.40 -15.31 2.26
C PRO A 130 13.94 -13.93 2.65
N TYR A 131 15.26 -13.71 2.65
CA TYR A 131 15.88 -12.55 3.30
C TYR A 131 15.89 -11.25 2.47
N TRP A 132 16.03 -11.33 1.15
CA TRP A 132 16.25 -10.14 0.30
C TRP A 132 15.26 -10.11 -0.87
N GLY A 133 14.60 -8.97 -1.08
CA GLY A 133 13.78 -8.76 -2.27
C GLY A 133 14.63 -8.79 -3.54
N LEU A 134 14.02 -9.21 -4.64
CA LEU A 134 14.65 -9.27 -5.95
C LEU A 134 14.45 -7.94 -6.71
N SER A 135 15.46 -7.48 -7.44
CA SER A 135 15.38 -6.27 -8.27
C SER A 135 16.11 -6.48 -9.60
N GLU A 136 15.37 -6.59 -10.69
CA GLU A 136 15.84 -7.08 -11.99
C GLU A 136 15.30 -6.25 -13.17
N ASN A 137 15.80 -6.52 -14.38
CA ASN A 137 15.36 -5.86 -15.61
C ASN A 137 14.98 -6.87 -16.72
N PHE A 138 13.80 -6.68 -17.31
CA PHE A 138 13.41 -7.38 -18.54
C PHE A 138 13.80 -6.54 -19.76
N GLU A 139 14.51 -7.12 -20.72
CA GLU A 139 14.89 -6.41 -21.95
C GLU A 139 13.74 -6.43 -22.96
N LEU A 140 13.05 -5.31 -23.13
CA LEU A 140 12.01 -5.12 -24.14
C LEU A 140 12.66 -4.72 -25.47
N GLN A 141 12.55 -5.57 -26.48
CA GLN A 141 13.14 -5.37 -27.81
C GLN A 141 12.05 -4.97 -28.81
N TYR A 142 12.25 -3.86 -29.52
CA TYR A 142 11.25 -3.26 -30.41
C TYR A 142 11.53 -3.52 -31.90
N GLU A 143 10.55 -3.22 -32.75
CA GLU A 143 10.61 -3.45 -34.21
C GLU A 143 11.78 -2.73 -34.91
N ASP A 144 12.18 -1.55 -34.43
CA ASP A 144 13.31 -0.76 -34.93
C ASP A 144 14.69 -1.31 -34.49
N GLY A 145 14.71 -2.30 -33.60
CA GLY A 145 15.92 -2.84 -32.98
C GLY A 145 16.37 -2.11 -31.71
N SER A 146 15.62 -1.12 -31.22
CA SER A 146 15.87 -0.52 -29.91
C SER A 146 15.56 -1.51 -28.77
N VAL A 147 16.25 -1.34 -27.64
CA VAL A 147 16.09 -2.16 -26.43
C VAL A 147 15.87 -1.25 -25.24
N LYS A 148 14.89 -1.58 -24.39
CA LYS A 148 14.50 -0.77 -23.21
C LYS A 148 14.34 -1.68 -22.00
N GLN A 149 14.73 -1.21 -20.82
CA GLN A 149 14.72 -2.02 -19.60
C GLN A 149 13.44 -1.79 -18.80
N LEU A 150 12.59 -2.83 -18.70
CA LEU A 150 11.43 -2.82 -17.84
C LEU A 150 11.85 -3.28 -16.43
N HIS A 151 11.92 -2.31 -15.52
CA HIS A 151 12.41 -2.50 -14.15
C HIS A 151 11.39 -3.25 -13.31
N PHE A 152 11.86 -4.28 -12.59
CA PHE A 152 11.05 -5.24 -11.86
C PHE A 152 11.49 -5.33 -10.40
N GLY A 153 10.55 -5.22 -9.46
CA GLY A 153 10.73 -5.58 -8.06
C GLY A 153 9.98 -6.88 -7.74
N GLY A 154 10.62 -7.80 -7.02
CA GLY A 154 10.10 -9.13 -6.74
C GLY A 154 10.12 -9.52 -5.26
N LYS A 155 9.02 -10.10 -4.79
CA LYS A 155 8.89 -10.78 -3.49
C LYS A 155 9.25 -12.28 -3.56
N ASN A 156 9.51 -12.86 -2.40
CA ASN A 156 10.04 -14.22 -2.25
C ASN A 156 8.93 -15.20 -1.87
N TRP A 157 9.06 -16.48 -2.24
CA TRP A 157 7.97 -17.46 -2.07
C TRP A 157 7.54 -17.70 -0.64
N TRP A 158 8.41 -17.48 0.34
CA TRP A 158 8.05 -17.32 1.75
C TRP A 158 9.08 -16.44 2.44
N LYS A 159 8.74 -16.03 3.66
CA LYS A 159 9.59 -15.23 4.55
C LYS A 159 9.32 -15.63 6.01
N TRP A 160 10.24 -15.29 6.89
CA TRP A 160 10.13 -15.43 8.34
C TRP A 160 10.93 -14.29 9.00
N PRO A 161 10.47 -13.73 10.13
CA PRO A 161 9.20 -14.02 10.82
C PRO A 161 7.98 -13.31 10.23
N PHE A 162 8.17 -12.35 9.32
CA PHE A 162 7.13 -11.54 8.66
C PHE A 162 6.47 -12.22 7.45
N LEU A 163 5.24 -11.83 7.11
CA LEU A 163 4.46 -12.39 5.99
C LEU A 163 4.51 -11.55 4.69
N ASP A 164 5.18 -12.04 3.65
CA ASP A 164 4.94 -11.51 2.29
C ASP A 164 3.62 -12.06 1.72
N TRP A 165 2.60 -11.21 1.55
CA TRP A 165 1.25 -11.66 1.19
C TRP A 165 1.01 -11.74 -0.34
N GLY A 166 1.17 -12.94 -0.91
CA GLY A 166 0.90 -13.22 -2.34
C GLY A 166 -0.55 -13.52 -2.74
N ASP A 167 -0.81 -13.49 -4.05
CA ASP A 167 -2.12 -13.66 -4.68
C ASP A 167 -2.55 -15.13 -4.85
N ILE A 168 -1.57 -16.01 -5.08
CA ILE A 168 -1.73 -17.47 -5.03
C ILE A 168 -0.96 -17.95 -3.80
N ARG A 169 -1.63 -18.72 -2.92
CA ARG A 169 -1.07 -19.11 -1.62
C ARG A 169 -1.26 -20.59 -1.32
N THR A 170 -0.29 -21.18 -0.64
CA THR A 170 -0.36 -22.56 -0.11
C THR A 170 -0.02 -22.57 1.39
N PRO A 171 -0.61 -23.49 2.19
CA PRO A 171 -0.51 -23.44 3.65
C PRO A 171 0.75 -24.10 4.26
N PHE A 172 1.68 -24.57 3.42
CA PHE A 172 2.99 -25.12 3.80
C PHE A 172 3.82 -25.29 2.51
N HIS A 173 5.14 -25.43 2.61
CA HIS A 173 5.94 -26.05 1.55
C HIS A 173 6.55 -27.37 2.00
N PHE A 174 6.81 -28.26 1.04
CA PHE A 174 7.70 -29.39 1.28
C PHE A 174 9.13 -28.89 1.37
N THR A 175 9.96 -29.58 2.15
CA THR A 175 11.39 -29.31 2.34
C THR A 175 12.16 -30.63 2.31
N ASP A 176 13.46 -30.57 2.03
CA ASP A 176 14.36 -31.74 1.95
C ASP A 176 13.85 -32.87 1.01
N HIS A 177 13.37 -32.50 -0.19
CA HIS A 177 12.71 -33.41 -1.14
C HIS A 177 11.54 -34.20 -0.51
N GLY A 178 10.74 -33.53 0.33
CA GLY A 178 9.55 -34.10 0.96
C GLY A 178 9.82 -34.92 2.23
N ALA A 179 11.08 -34.99 2.70
CA ALA A 179 11.38 -35.60 4.00
C ALA A 179 10.81 -34.78 5.19
N SER A 180 10.58 -33.48 4.98
CA SER A 180 10.01 -32.57 5.97
C SER A 180 8.99 -31.60 5.33
N LYS A 181 8.35 -30.77 6.15
CA LYS A 181 7.49 -29.67 5.72
C LYS A 181 7.76 -28.44 6.58
N ASN A 182 7.90 -27.29 5.96
CA ASN A 182 7.83 -26.00 6.62
C ASN A 182 6.37 -25.52 6.56
N MET A 183 5.78 -25.29 7.74
CA MET A 183 4.36 -24.93 7.90
C MET A 183 4.07 -23.43 7.71
N ASN A 184 5.09 -22.61 7.41
CA ASN A 184 4.87 -21.24 6.97
C ASN A 184 4.16 -21.22 5.61
N THR A 185 3.26 -20.25 5.43
CA THR A 185 2.57 -20.06 4.15
C THR A 185 3.56 -19.74 3.03
N THR A 186 3.27 -20.22 1.82
CA THR A 186 4.03 -19.87 0.62
C THR A 186 3.16 -19.25 -0.46
N HIS A 187 3.80 -18.46 -1.33
CA HIS A 187 3.18 -17.36 -2.03
C HIS A 187 3.74 -17.23 -3.47
N MET A 188 2.87 -17.05 -4.45
CA MET A 188 3.21 -16.53 -5.77
C MET A 188 2.49 -15.19 -5.98
N TYR A 189 3.13 -14.27 -6.67
CA TYR A 189 2.73 -12.87 -6.76
C TYR A 189 2.34 -12.47 -8.18
N GLN A 190 1.35 -11.59 -8.29
CA GLN A 190 0.86 -11.01 -9.53
C GLN A 190 1.37 -9.57 -9.65
N LEU A 191 2.31 -9.33 -10.57
CA LEU A 191 2.75 -7.97 -10.91
C LEU A 191 2.18 -7.55 -12.27
N SER A 192 1.91 -6.25 -12.41
CA SER A 192 1.61 -5.62 -13.70
C SER A 192 2.38 -4.30 -13.81
N LEU A 193 2.96 -4.04 -14.98
CA LEU A 193 3.81 -2.88 -15.24
C LEU A 193 3.42 -2.22 -16.59
N PRO A 194 3.52 -0.89 -16.71
CA PRO A 194 3.32 -0.19 -17.98
C PRO A 194 4.34 -0.63 -19.03
N VAL A 195 3.94 -0.63 -20.30
CA VAL A 195 4.86 -0.76 -21.43
C VAL A 195 4.75 0.51 -22.29
N PRO A 196 5.80 1.37 -22.34
CA PRO A 196 5.76 2.63 -23.09
C PRO A 196 5.61 2.44 -24.61
N SER A 197 4.36 2.43 -25.07
CA SER A 197 3.93 2.02 -26.41
C SER A 197 4.17 3.07 -27.52
N LYS A 198 5.34 3.71 -27.53
CA LYS A 198 5.79 4.58 -28.64
C LYS A 198 6.14 3.74 -29.90
N LEU A 199 6.59 2.49 -29.73
CA LEU A 199 6.99 1.56 -30.80
C LEU A 199 6.34 0.16 -30.63
N PRO A 200 6.22 -0.66 -31.70
CA PRO A 200 5.77 -2.05 -31.58
C PRO A 200 6.83 -2.92 -30.90
N LEU A 201 6.43 -3.68 -29.89
CA LEU A 201 7.27 -4.68 -29.24
C LEU A 201 7.43 -5.90 -30.15
N ARG A 202 8.63 -6.49 -30.16
CA ARG A 202 9.01 -7.67 -30.97
C ARG A 202 9.35 -8.87 -30.10
N SER A 203 10.11 -8.66 -29.04
CA SER A 203 10.57 -9.72 -28.13
C SER A 203 10.78 -9.19 -26.72
N ILE A 204 10.71 -10.10 -25.74
CA ILE A 204 11.00 -9.85 -24.33
C ILE A 204 12.11 -10.82 -23.94
N ARG A 205 13.20 -10.30 -23.40
CA ARG A 205 14.20 -11.12 -22.72
C ARG A 205 13.94 -11.09 -21.21
N LEU A 206 13.93 -12.27 -20.60
CA LEU A 206 13.87 -12.42 -19.15
C LEU A 206 15.25 -12.08 -18.54
N PRO A 207 15.34 -11.55 -17.31
CA PRO A 207 16.62 -11.31 -16.65
C PRO A 207 17.46 -12.59 -16.50
N ASP A 208 18.78 -12.46 -16.38
CA ASP A 208 19.66 -13.60 -16.10
C ASP A 208 19.99 -13.70 -14.62
N THR A 209 19.07 -14.30 -13.87
CA THR A 209 19.22 -14.52 -12.43
C THR A 209 20.02 -15.79 -12.11
N SER A 210 20.60 -16.48 -13.10
CA SER A 210 21.29 -17.78 -12.89
C SER A 210 22.54 -17.71 -12.00
N HIS A 211 23.07 -16.50 -11.77
CA HIS A 211 24.18 -16.23 -10.85
C HIS A 211 23.72 -15.68 -9.48
N HIS A 212 22.44 -15.39 -9.29
CA HIS A 212 21.92 -14.88 -8.02
C HIS A 212 21.60 -16.03 -7.07
N ILE A 213 21.81 -15.78 -5.78
CA ILE A 213 21.35 -16.68 -4.70
C ILE A 213 19.81 -16.75 -4.63
N ASN A 214 19.13 -15.73 -5.17
CA ASN A 214 17.68 -15.58 -5.24
C ASN A 214 17.28 -15.54 -6.73
N ARG A 215 16.98 -16.68 -7.34
CA ARG A 215 16.62 -16.77 -8.76
C ARG A 215 15.15 -16.39 -8.98
N LEU A 216 14.84 -15.79 -10.13
CA LEU A 216 13.46 -15.47 -10.49
C LEU A 216 12.76 -16.68 -11.10
N HIS A 217 11.66 -17.13 -10.50
CA HIS A 217 10.77 -18.12 -11.07
C HIS A 217 9.53 -17.44 -11.67
N ILE A 218 9.21 -17.76 -12.92
CA ILE A 218 8.06 -17.26 -13.67
C ILE A 218 7.14 -18.43 -14.04
N PHE A 219 5.87 -18.30 -13.68
CA PHE A 219 4.84 -19.33 -13.87
C PHE A 219 3.91 -19.02 -15.05
N ALA A 220 3.62 -17.74 -15.29
CA ALA A 220 2.87 -17.26 -16.45
C ALA A 220 3.28 -15.84 -16.84
N LEU A 221 3.27 -15.56 -18.14
CA LEU A 221 3.42 -14.22 -18.69
C LEU A 221 2.24 -13.88 -19.60
N THR A 222 1.81 -12.63 -19.57
CA THR A 222 0.67 -12.13 -20.32
C THR A 222 0.89 -10.66 -20.64
N LEU A 223 0.47 -10.22 -21.82
CA LEU A 223 0.54 -8.83 -22.27
C LEU A 223 -0.87 -8.33 -22.55
N THR A 224 -1.13 -7.05 -22.31
CA THR A 224 -2.30 -6.38 -22.87
C THR A 224 -1.88 -5.59 -24.12
N PRO A 225 -2.33 -5.96 -25.34
CA PRO A 225 -2.06 -5.19 -26.53
C PRO A 225 -2.93 -3.93 -26.61
N CYS A 226 -2.38 -2.85 -27.15
CA CYS A 226 -3.11 -1.64 -27.50
C CYS A 226 -4.05 -1.89 -28.70
N THR A 227 -5.03 -1.00 -28.89
CA THR A 227 -5.94 -1.09 -30.04
C THR A 227 -5.22 -0.94 -31.38
N ARG A 228 -5.54 -1.82 -32.33
CA ARG A 228 -5.09 -1.73 -33.72
C ARG A 228 -5.83 -0.62 -34.47
N THR A 229 -5.34 0.62 -34.38
CA THR A 229 -5.80 1.77 -35.17
C THR A 229 -4.65 2.57 -35.79
N SER A 230 -4.86 3.08 -37.00
CA SER A 230 -3.95 4.00 -37.71
C SER A 230 -4.28 5.46 -37.44
N GLU A 231 -5.57 5.80 -37.35
CA GLU A 231 -6.09 7.17 -37.25
C GLU A 231 -7.19 7.22 -36.17
N PRO A 232 -6.83 7.46 -34.89
CA PRO A 232 -7.82 7.58 -33.81
C PRO A 232 -8.56 8.92 -33.87
N THR A 233 -9.89 8.87 -33.82
CA THR A 233 -10.79 10.05 -33.79
C THR A 233 -11.16 10.51 -32.38
N GLY A 234 -10.76 9.74 -31.36
CA GLY A 234 -11.05 9.95 -29.93
C GLY A 234 -10.19 9.01 -29.07
N PRO A 235 -10.24 9.10 -27.73
CA PRO A 235 -9.57 8.16 -26.83
C PRO A 235 -10.20 6.75 -26.91
N ALA A 236 -9.40 5.69 -26.77
CA ALA A 236 -9.88 4.31 -26.78
C ALA A 236 -10.11 3.81 -25.34
N ILE A 237 -11.22 4.21 -24.75
CA ILE A 237 -11.52 3.93 -23.35
C ILE A 237 -11.89 2.45 -23.13
N SER A 238 -11.30 1.88 -22.09
CA SER A 238 -11.48 0.49 -21.65
C SER A 238 -11.56 0.41 -20.12
N ILE A 239 -12.21 -0.64 -19.61
CA ILE A 239 -12.19 -1.01 -18.19
C ILE A 239 -11.14 -2.11 -18.02
N ARG A 240 -10.05 -1.79 -17.34
CA ARG A 240 -8.96 -2.75 -17.04
C ARG A 240 -9.32 -3.65 -15.86
N ASN A 241 -10.02 -3.12 -14.87
CA ASN A 241 -10.57 -3.87 -13.74
C ASN A 241 -11.83 -3.17 -13.20
N ALA A 242 -12.75 -3.92 -12.62
CA ALA A 242 -13.90 -3.41 -11.89
C ALA A 242 -14.22 -4.37 -10.73
N ARG A 243 -14.14 -3.89 -9.48
CA ARG A 243 -14.38 -4.73 -8.30
C ARG A 243 -15.20 -4.02 -7.24
N PHE A 244 -16.16 -4.74 -6.67
CA PHE A 244 -16.81 -4.37 -5.42
C PHE A 244 -15.82 -4.63 -4.29
N THR A 245 -15.51 -3.61 -3.48
CA THR A 245 -14.55 -3.72 -2.38
C THR A 245 -15.27 -4.04 -1.06
N THR A 246 -14.51 -4.29 0.00
CA THR A 246 -15.01 -4.23 1.39
C THR A 246 -14.87 -2.85 2.03
N ARG A 247 -14.18 -1.91 1.36
CA ARG A 247 -14.09 -0.49 1.75
C ARG A 247 -15.46 0.18 1.61
N TRP A 248 -15.78 1.09 2.52
CA TRP A 248 -17.03 1.86 2.50
C TRP A 248 -16.82 3.30 2.96
N GLU A 249 -17.71 4.20 2.56
CA GLU A 249 -17.71 5.61 2.98
C GLU A 249 -19.09 6.00 3.51
N ASP A 250 -19.16 6.89 4.51
CA ASP A 250 -20.42 7.52 4.91
C ASP A 250 -20.78 8.64 3.92
N VAL A 251 -21.98 8.59 3.38
CA VAL A 251 -22.52 9.66 2.51
C VAL A 251 -23.87 10.10 3.07
N ASN A 252 -23.83 11.14 3.92
CA ASN A 252 -25.00 11.75 4.59
C ASN A 252 -25.72 10.81 5.59
N GLY A 253 -24.99 9.96 6.29
CA GLY A 253 -25.51 8.97 7.23
C GLY A 253 -25.95 7.65 6.60
N GLU A 254 -25.75 7.47 5.29
CA GLU A 254 -25.88 6.18 4.61
C GLU A 254 -24.50 5.58 4.35
N ARG A 255 -24.29 4.32 4.76
CA ARG A 255 -23.08 3.56 4.47
C ARG A 255 -23.05 3.13 3.00
N THR A 256 -22.09 3.66 2.23
CA THR A 256 -21.94 3.40 0.80
C THR A 256 -20.77 2.48 0.53
N GLN A 257 -20.96 1.47 -0.32
CA GLN A 257 -19.88 0.57 -0.72
C GLN A 257 -19.02 1.25 -1.78
N VAL A 258 -17.70 1.13 -1.67
CA VAL A 258 -16.79 1.53 -2.74
C VAL A 258 -16.78 0.45 -3.84
N VAL A 259 -16.88 0.89 -5.10
CA VAL A 259 -16.56 0.07 -6.26
C VAL A 259 -15.34 0.66 -6.93
N GLU A 260 -14.24 -0.08 -6.89
CA GLU A 260 -12.96 0.35 -7.46
C GLU A 260 -12.93 -0.01 -8.95
N ILE A 261 -12.78 1.00 -9.81
CA ILE A 261 -12.73 0.85 -11.26
C ILE A 261 -11.38 1.35 -11.78
N THR A 262 -10.69 0.55 -12.59
CA THR A 262 -9.50 0.99 -13.33
C THR A 262 -9.89 1.29 -14.78
N VAL A 263 -9.79 2.56 -15.18
CA VAL A 263 -10.11 3.05 -16.53
C VAL A 263 -8.80 3.30 -17.29
N ALA A 264 -8.67 2.70 -18.48
CA ALA A 264 -7.48 2.79 -19.32
C ALA A 264 -7.79 3.39 -20.69
N ASN A 265 -6.86 4.17 -21.26
CA ASN A 265 -6.92 4.64 -22.64
C ASN A 265 -5.95 3.82 -23.49
N ILE A 266 -6.44 2.68 -24.00
CA ILE A 266 -5.62 1.63 -24.63
C ILE A 266 -5.20 1.94 -26.08
N LEU A 267 -5.15 3.22 -26.46
CA LEU A 267 -4.43 3.69 -27.64
C LEU A 267 -2.91 3.55 -27.45
N PRO A 268 -2.13 3.23 -28.49
CA PRO A 268 -0.67 3.30 -28.42
C PRO A 268 -0.15 4.69 -28.04
N ALA A 269 0.80 4.76 -27.10
CA ALA A 269 1.37 5.99 -26.56
C ALA A 269 1.97 6.95 -27.62
N ARG A 270 2.36 6.42 -28.80
CA ARG A 270 2.75 7.22 -29.99
C ARG A 270 1.72 8.30 -30.38
N PHE A 271 0.46 8.14 -30.00
CA PHE A 271 -0.62 9.07 -30.35
C PHE A 271 -0.82 10.20 -29.34
N ALA A 272 -0.18 10.16 -28.17
CA ALA A 272 -0.54 11.00 -27.01
C ALA A 272 -0.21 12.51 -27.13
N THR A 273 0.52 12.90 -28.18
CA THR A 273 0.71 14.29 -28.60
C THR A 273 -0.47 14.83 -29.42
N SER A 274 -1.37 13.98 -29.92
CA SER A 274 -2.58 14.38 -30.64
C SER A 274 -3.68 14.83 -29.67
N PRO A 275 -4.20 16.06 -29.78
CA PRO A 275 -5.07 16.67 -28.76
C PRO A 275 -6.42 15.97 -28.59
N HIS A 276 -6.89 15.23 -29.60
CA HIS A 276 -8.20 14.54 -29.57
C HIS A 276 -8.12 13.11 -29.01
N THR A 277 -6.92 12.59 -28.71
CA THR A 277 -6.71 11.18 -28.34
C THR A 277 -6.68 10.92 -26.84
N SER A 278 -6.78 11.97 -26.04
CA SER A 278 -6.80 11.93 -24.58
C SER A 278 -8.19 12.22 -24.06
N VAL A 279 -8.52 11.76 -22.85
CA VAL A 279 -9.57 12.41 -22.06
C VAL A 279 -9.02 13.77 -21.64
N SER A 280 -9.73 14.84 -21.99
CA SER A 280 -9.38 16.25 -21.75
C SER A 280 -10.57 17.09 -21.25
N SER A 281 -11.64 16.42 -20.81
CA SER A 281 -12.74 17.00 -20.03
C SER A 281 -13.17 16.01 -18.96
N ALA A 282 -13.98 16.46 -17.99
CA ALA A 282 -14.42 15.65 -16.87
C ALA A 282 -15.38 14.52 -17.32
N TYR A 283 -14.86 13.31 -17.50
CA TYR A 283 -15.67 12.11 -17.70
C TYR A 283 -16.17 11.59 -16.35
N SER A 284 -17.41 11.12 -16.30
CA SER A 284 -18.00 10.48 -15.11
C SER A 284 -18.11 8.97 -15.29
N VAL A 285 -17.86 8.23 -14.20
CA VAL A 285 -17.82 6.77 -14.14
C VAL A 285 -18.89 6.32 -13.14
N GLU A 286 -19.95 5.69 -13.66
CA GLU A 286 -21.07 5.18 -12.88
C GLU A 286 -21.13 3.66 -12.92
N VAL A 287 -21.63 3.04 -11.85
CA VAL A 287 -21.90 1.60 -11.79
C VAL A 287 -23.41 1.38 -11.81
N VAL A 288 -23.87 0.64 -12.81
CA VAL A 288 -25.30 0.40 -13.09
C VAL A 288 -25.59 -1.10 -12.98
N GLY A 289 -26.55 -1.46 -12.14
CA GLY A 289 -26.97 -2.85 -11.92
C GLY A 289 -28.27 -2.93 -11.13
N HIS A 290 -28.96 -4.08 -11.18
CA HIS A 290 -30.23 -4.23 -10.47
C HIS A 290 -30.02 -4.26 -8.94
N GLY A 291 -30.60 -3.30 -8.22
CA GLY A 291 -30.41 -3.13 -6.78
C GLY A 291 -29.21 -2.27 -6.39
N LEU A 292 -28.54 -1.63 -7.37
CA LEU A 292 -27.50 -0.64 -7.15
C LEU A 292 -28.01 0.78 -7.43
N LYS A 293 -27.51 1.74 -6.68
CA LYS A 293 -27.63 3.17 -6.96
C LYS A 293 -26.26 3.81 -6.76
N THR A 294 -25.61 4.27 -7.83
CA THR A 294 -24.45 5.17 -7.70
C THR A 294 -24.92 6.45 -7.00
N VAL A 295 -24.19 6.88 -5.96
CA VAL A 295 -24.47 8.08 -5.16
C VAL A 295 -23.36 9.12 -5.25
N ALA A 296 -22.12 8.70 -5.50
CA ALA A 296 -21.06 9.57 -6.01
C ALA A 296 -20.37 8.84 -7.18
N PRO A 297 -20.41 9.38 -8.41
CA PRO A 297 -19.67 8.82 -9.53
C PRO A 297 -18.16 9.04 -9.36
N GLY A 298 -17.36 8.11 -9.88
CA GLY A 298 -15.93 8.35 -10.08
C GLY A 298 -15.71 9.35 -11.21
N HIS A 299 -14.56 10.03 -11.23
CA HIS A 299 -14.28 11.04 -12.26
C HIS A 299 -12.87 10.94 -12.83
N VAL A 300 -12.76 11.10 -14.15
CA VAL A 300 -11.49 11.14 -14.90
C VAL A 300 -11.42 12.45 -15.67
N TYR A 301 -10.48 13.32 -15.31
CA TYR A 301 -10.29 14.64 -15.96
C TYR A 301 -9.18 14.61 -17.01
N ARG A 302 -8.22 13.68 -16.87
CA ARG A 302 -7.10 13.49 -17.78
C ARG A 302 -6.80 12.00 -17.97
N LEU A 303 -6.63 11.55 -19.22
CA LEU A 303 -6.17 10.20 -19.52
C LEU A 303 -5.52 10.10 -20.91
N LYS A 304 -4.18 10.01 -20.94
CA LYS A 304 -3.37 9.94 -22.17
C LYS A 304 -3.37 8.52 -22.78
N PRO A 305 -3.19 8.37 -24.10
CA PRO A 305 -2.90 7.08 -24.74
C PRO A 305 -1.77 6.31 -24.03
N GLY A 306 -2.05 5.07 -23.64
CA GLY A 306 -1.14 4.19 -22.90
C GLY A 306 -1.29 4.26 -21.38
N ASP A 307 -2.14 5.15 -20.85
CA ASP A 307 -2.28 5.41 -19.41
C ASP A 307 -3.58 4.87 -18.81
N GLN A 308 -3.55 4.60 -17.50
CA GLN A 308 -4.71 4.15 -16.72
C GLN A 308 -4.80 4.84 -15.36
N VAL A 309 -6.03 5.08 -14.90
CA VAL A 309 -6.33 5.65 -13.59
C VAL A 309 -7.30 4.77 -12.81
N ARG A 310 -7.13 4.74 -11.48
CA ARG A 310 -8.05 4.13 -10.53
C ARG A 310 -9.06 5.19 -10.07
N VAL A 311 -10.35 4.87 -10.09
CA VAL A 311 -11.40 5.71 -9.51
C VAL A 311 -12.29 4.87 -8.60
N ASP A 312 -12.63 5.43 -7.45
CA ASP A 312 -13.63 4.86 -6.55
C ASP A 312 -15.02 5.43 -6.90
N VAL A 313 -15.99 4.55 -7.06
CA VAL A 313 -17.40 4.89 -7.32
C VAL A 313 -18.22 4.47 -6.09
N LEU A 314 -18.91 5.42 -5.44
CA LEU A 314 -19.70 5.12 -4.24
C LEU A 314 -21.10 4.67 -4.63
N VAL A 315 -21.49 3.48 -4.18
CA VAL A 315 -22.81 2.89 -4.46
C VAL A 315 -23.55 2.51 -3.19
N LEU A 316 -24.86 2.74 -3.18
CA LEU A 316 -25.78 2.02 -2.31
C LEU A 316 -26.05 0.67 -2.94
N ASN A 317 -25.62 -0.40 -2.27
CA ASN A 317 -25.85 -1.77 -2.68
C ASN A 317 -26.91 -2.40 -1.78
N GLY A 318 -28.15 -2.56 -2.28
CA GLY A 318 -29.29 -3.09 -1.54
C GLY A 318 -29.23 -4.61 -1.30
N LYS A 319 -28.04 -5.15 -1.00
CA LYS A 319 -27.69 -6.57 -0.98
C LYS A 319 -28.04 -7.27 -2.31
N GLY A 320 -27.75 -6.59 -3.42
CA GLY A 320 -27.91 -7.12 -4.76
C GLY A 320 -26.87 -8.21 -5.07
N THR A 321 -27.27 -9.20 -5.85
CA THR A 321 -26.43 -10.35 -6.25
C THR A 321 -26.60 -10.67 -7.74
N GLY A 322 -26.96 -9.67 -8.55
CA GLY A 322 -27.12 -9.77 -10.00
C GLY A 322 -25.84 -9.38 -10.74
N GLU A 323 -26.00 -8.82 -11.93
CA GLU A 323 -24.90 -8.25 -12.73
C GLU A 323 -24.88 -6.72 -12.65
N ALA A 324 -23.67 -6.17 -12.68
CA ALA A 324 -23.38 -4.74 -12.87
C ALA A 324 -22.69 -4.50 -14.22
N THR A 325 -22.62 -3.23 -14.63
CA THR A 325 -21.80 -2.73 -15.74
C THR A 325 -21.31 -1.31 -15.39
N VAL A 326 -20.13 -0.93 -15.89
CA VAL A 326 -19.63 0.46 -15.82
C VAL A 326 -20.22 1.22 -16.99
N GLN A 327 -20.80 2.38 -16.70
CA GLN A 327 -21.17 3.37 -17.71
C GLN A 327 -20.23 4.58 -17.58
N ILE A 328 -19.57 4.94 -18.68
CA ILE A 328 -18.75 6.15 -18.78
C ILE A 328 -19.51 7.18 -19.60
N LYS A 329 -19.57 8.41 -19.08
CA LYS A 329 -20.20 9.56 -19.74
C LYS A 329 -19.22 10.71 -19.90
N ASP A 330 -19.41 11.51 -20.95
CA ASP A 330 -18.66 12.74 -21.18
C ASP A 330 -19.15 13.89 -20.27
N SER A 331 -18.53 15.06 -20.43
CA SER A 331 -18.87 16.29 -19.70
C SER A 331 -20.25 16.87 -20.02
N ASP A 332 -20.87 16.46 -21.14
CA ASP A 332 -22.24 16.83 -21.51
C ASP A 332 -23.29 15.80 -21.01
N GLY A 333 -22.82 14.69 -20.42
CA GLY A 333 -23.64 13.59 -19.91
C GLY A 333 -24.01 12.51 -20.93
N ASN A 334 -23.46 12.55 -22.15
CA ASN A 334 -23.69 11.50 -23.14
C ASN A 334 -22.89 10.25 -22.77
N VAL A 335 -23.45 9.07 -23.04
CA VAL A 335 -22.76 7.79 -22.79
C VAL A 335 -21.67 7.58 -23.84
N VAL A 336 -20.41 7.72 -23.42
CA VAL A 336 -19.21 7.39 -24.23
C VAL A 336 -19.12 5.88 -24.43
N GLY A 337 -19.44 5.11 -23.38
CA GLY A 337 -19.60 3.67 -23.53
C GLY A 337 -20.06 2.94 -22.27
N THR A 338 -20.41 1.67 -22.46
CA THR A 338 -20.82 0.71 -21.41
C THR A 338 -19.87 -0.50 -21.42
N SER A 339 -19.51 -1.04 -20.26
CA SER A 339 -18.64 -2.22 -20.15
C SER A 339 -19.40 -3.54 -20.33
N GLY A 340 -18.66 -4.64 -20.44
CA GLY A 340 -19.21 -5.98 -20.17
C GLY A 340 -19.72 -6.12 -18.74
N HIS A 341 -20.46 -7.20 -18.47
CA HIS A 341 -21.08 -7.47 -17.18
C HIS A 341 -20.13 -8.20 -16.21
N TRP A 342 -20.28 -7.93 -14.91
CA TRP A 342 -19.67 -8.74 -13.84
C TRP A 342 -20.62 -8.89 -12.63
N THR A 343 -20.38 -9.90 -11.80
CA THR A 343 -21.21 -10.23 -10.64
C THR A 343 -21.13 -9.16 -9.55
N ILE A 344 -22.29 -8.76 -9.01
CA ILE A 344 -22.38 -7.89 -7.84
C ILE A 344 -21.99 -8.68 -6.58
N SER A 345 -21.03 -8.14 -5.82
CA SER A 345 -20.75 -8.60 -4.45
C SER A 345 -21.29 -7.57 -3.45
N PRO A 346 -22.12 -7.96 -2.48
CA PRO A 346 -22.54 -7.07 -1.40
C PRO A 346 -21.34 -6.64 -0.55
N LEU A 347 -21.47 -5.49 0.13
CA LEU A 347 -20.54 -5.06 1.17
C LEU A 347 -20.46 -6.13 2.27
N ARG A 348 -19.25 -6.45 2.71
CA ARG A 348 -19.04 -7.31 3.88
C ARG A 348 -19.31 -6.50 5.14
N GLU A 349 -20.27 -6.96 5.94
CA GLU A 349 -20.63 -6.35 7.24
C GLU A 349 -20.23 -7.21 8.45
N HIS A 350 -19.64 -8.38 8.20
CA HIS A 350 -19.27 -9.34 9.25
C HIS A 350 -18.11 -10.25 8.80
N TRP A 351 -17.20 -10.49 9.76
CA TRP A 351 -16.04 -11.36 9.65
C TRP A 351 -16.09 -12.45 10.72
N ILE A 352 -15.49 -13.60 10.42
CA ILE A 352 -15.36 -14.76 11.31
C ILE A 352 -13.90 -15.22 11.33
N PRO A 353 -13.44 -15.97 12.36
CA PRO A 353 -12.08 -16.54 12.42
C PRO A 353 -11.81 -17.58 11.31
N ASN A 354 -11.53 -17.09 10.11
CA ASN A 354 -11.24 -17.88 8.93
C ASN A 354 -10.40 -17.06 7.95
N ALA A 355 -9.20 -17.55 7.61
CA ALA A 355 -8.24 -16.81 6.79
C ALA A 355 -8.83 -16.33 5.45
N ASN A 356 -9.67 -17.14 4.78
CA ASN A 356 -10.28 -16.76 3.50
C ASN A 356 -11.38 -15.69 3.62
N VAL A 357 -11.93 -15.46 4.81
CA VAL A 357 -12.89 -14.39 5.09
C VAL A 357 -12.17 -13.12 5.53
N LEU A 358 -11.18 -13.25 6.42
CA LEU A 358 -10.38 -12.14 6.93
C LEU A 358 -9.51 -11.51 5.83
N ALA A 359 -8.94 -12.32 4.93
CA ALA A 359 -8.25 -11.89 3.71
C ALA A 359 -9.11 -11.12 2.68
N THR A 360 -10.38 -10.81 3.01
CA THR A 360 -11.21 -9.89 2.21
C THR A 360 -11.37 -8.51 2.86
N HIS A 361 -10.78 -8.28 4.04
CA HIS A 361 -10.60 -6.92 4.56
C HIS A 361 -9.60 -6.14 3.67
N GLU A 362 -9.68 -4.81 3.70
CA GLU A 362 -8.90 -3.91 2.84
C GLU A 362 -8.51 -2.64 3.62
N THR A 363 -7.31 -2.11 3.35
CA THR A 363 -6.87 -0.79 3.84
C THR A 363 -7.95 0.29 3.59
N PRO A 364 -8.36 1.08 4.60
CA PRO A 364 -9.43 2.06 4.44
C PRO A 364 -8.97 3.30 3.64
N ALA A 365 -9.91 4.06 3.08
CA ALA A 365 -9.56 5.23 2.26
C ALA A 365 -8.80 6.30 3.06
N TRP A 366 -9.14 6.51 4.34
CA TRP A 366 -8.42 7.46 5.21
C TRP A 366 -6.93 7.10 5.32
N TRP A 367 -6.59 5.83 5.55
CA TRP A 367 -5.19 5.39 5.70
C TRP A 367 -4.43 5.48 4.36
N ASN A 368 -5.09 5.10 3.26
CA ASN A 368 -4.55 5.26 1.91
C ASN A 368 -4.28 6.73 1.52
N LYS A 369 -5.00 7.68 2.11
CA LYS A 369 -4.85 9.12 1.92
C LYS A 369 -3.89 9.78 2.91
N ALA A 370 -3.65 9.15 4.07
CA ALA A 370 -2.95 9.69 5.23
C ALA A 370 -1.46 9.94 4.97
N LYS A 371 -0.78 9.01 4.28
CA LYS A 371 0.64 9.03 3.86
C LYS A 371 1.72 9.10 4.92
N TYR A 372 1.51 9.85 6.00
CA TYR A 372 2.53 10.17 6.99
C TYR A 372 1.98 10.03 8.41
N GLY A 373 2.67 9.25 9.22
CA GLY A 373 2.38 9.03 10.63
C GLY A 373 3.62 9.13 11.51
N ILE A 374 3.40 9.32 12.82
CA ILE A 374 4.46 9.31 13.84
C ILE A 374 4.38 8.03 14.68
N PHE A 375 5.47 7.28 14.72
CA PHE A 375 5.65 6.13 15.62
C PHE A 375 6.29 6.64 16.93
N ILE A 376 6.03 5.97 18.05
CA ILE A 376 6.57 6.39 19.36
C ILE A 376 7.08 5.18 20.15
N HIS A 377 8.40 4.94 20.14
CA HIS A 377 9.06 3.95 21.00
C HIS A 377 9.48 4.56 22.34
N TRP A 378 8.69 4.27 23.38
CA TRP A 378 8.89 4.78 24.74
C TRP A 378 8.61 3.67 25.77
N GLY A 379 9.43 3.58 26.82
CA GLY A 379 9.31 2.54 27.85
C GLY A 379 10.51 2.52 28.80
N PRO A 380 10.65 1.47 29.64
CA PRO A 380 11.75 1.37 30.60
C PRO A 380 13.15 1.42 29.95
N TYR A 381 13.29 0.96 28.70
CA TYR A 381 14.52 1.07 27.91
C TYR A 381 14.94 2.52 27.61
N SER A 382 14.04 3.51 27.68
CA SER A 382 14.40 4.94 27.61
C SER A 382 15.17 5.44 28.85
N VAL A 383 15.27 4.63 29.93
CA VAL A 383 16.00 4.96 31.16
C VAL A 383 17.51 4.74 31.01
N PRO A 384 18.01 3.56 30.56
CA PRO A 384 19.40 3.47 30.12
C PRO A 384 19.62 4.25 28.82
N GLY A 385 18.62 4.29 27.92
CA GLY A 385 18.56 5.22 26.78
C GLY A 385 19.84 5.21 25.94
N TRP A 386 20.36 4.03 25.60
CA TRP A 386 21.69 3.88 25.03
C TRP A 386 21.80 2.64 24.12
N GLY A 387 22.41 2.82 22.95
CA GLY A 387 22.81 1.74 22.06
C GLY A 387 24.08 2.12 21.28
N PRO A 388 24.97 1.17 20.96
CA PRO A 388 26.11 1.43 20.09
C PRO A 388 25.63 1.67 18.65
N PRO A 389 26.32 2.50 17.84
CA PRO A 389 25.91 2.78 16.47
C PRO A 389 25.67 1.51 15.63
N GLY A 390 24.48 1.42 15.02
CA GLY A 390 24.01 0.26 14.27
C GLY A 390 23.27 -0.81 15.08
N VAL A 391 22.95 -0.57 16.36
CA VAL A 391 22.09 -1.45 17.18
C VAL A 391 21.07 -0.62 17.97
N TYR A 392 19.83 -1.10 17.95
CA TYR A 392 18.65 -0.45 18.54
C TYR A 392 18.78 -0.29 20.07
N ALA A 393 18.43 0.88 20.62
CA ALA A 393 18.51 1.17 22.06
C ALA A 393 17.34 0.55 22.85
N GLU A 394 16.17 0.39 22.23
CA GLU A 394 15.03 -0.35 22.79
C GLU A 394 15.27 -1.88 22.88
N TRP A 395 16.39 -2.36 22.34
CA TRP A 395 16.90 -3.73 22.51
C TRP A 395 17.90 -3.89 23.67
N TYR A 396 17.93 -2.94 24.60
CA TYR A 396 18.86 -2.93 25.75
C TYR A 396 18.76 -4.20 26.60
N ASP A 397 17.55 -4.63 26.99
CA ASP A 397 17.28 -5.81 27.81
C ASP A 397 17.90 -7.08 27.20
N TRP A 398 17.58 -7.36 25.94
CA TRP A 398 18.16 -8.50 25.22
C TRP A 398 19.68 -8.43 25.13
N HIS A 399 20.24 -7.28 24.79
CA HIS A 399 21.68 -7.17 24.55
C HIS A 399 22.54 -7.09 25.83
N MET A 400 22.01 -6.60 26.97
CA MET A 400 22.73 -6.67 28.25
C MET A 400 22.88 -8.10 28.77
N HIS A 401 21.99 -9.01 28.35
CA HIS A 401 22.08 -10.45 28.65
C HIS A 401 23.04 -11.24 27.76
N ILE A 402 23.61 -10.62 26.71
CA ILE A 402 24.65 -11.25 25.88
C ILE A 402 26.02 -10.96 26.50
N GLU A 403 26.66 -11.99 27.07
CA GLU A 403 28.01 -11.89 27.65
C GLU A 403 29.00 -11.27 26.65
N ASP A 404 29.90 -10.41 27.17
CA ASP A 404 30.91 -9.69 26.41
C ASP A 404 30.36 -8.71 25.33
N SER A 405 29.03 -8.47 25.23
CA SER A 405 28.46 -7.48 24.32
C SER A 405 28.84 -6.03 24.71
N LEU A 406 28.63 -5.07 23.79
CA LEU A 406 28.83 -3.65 24.11
C LEU A 406 27.82 -3.14 25.15
N PHE A 407 26.60 -3.69 25.19
CA PHE A 407 25.60 -3.38 26.21
C PHE A 407 25.98 -3.97 27.57
N TRP A 408 26.39 -5.25 27.61
CA TRP A 408 26.86 -5.93 28.82
C TRP A 408 28.05 -5.18 29.46
N LYS A 409 28.98 -4.68 28.64
CA LYS A 409 30.11 -3.86 29.09
C LYS A 409 29.69 -2.48 29.56
N TYR A 410 28.90 -1.76 28.76
CA TYR A 410 28.38 -0.43 29.12
C TYR A 410 27.58 -0.48 30.44
N HIS A 411 26.73 -1.51 30.61
CA HIS A 411 25.95 -1.69 31.82
C HIS A 411 26.82 -1.96 33.04
N LEU A 412 27.84 -2.82 32.92
CA LEU A 412 28.80 -3.11 33.99
C LEU A 412 29.59 -1.87 34.42
N ASP A 413 30.04 -1.06 33.45
CA ASP A 413 30.81 0.16 33.71
C ASP A 413 29.95 1.33 34.23
N THR A 414 28.65 1.34 33.94
CA THR A 414 27.74 2.47 34.25
C THR A 414 26.87 2.23 35.48
N TYR A 415 26.29 1.04 35.62
CA TYR A 415 25.33 0.68 36.68
C TYR A 415 25.91 -0.35 37.66
N GLY A 416 26.80 -1.23 37.19
CA GLY A 416 27.50 -2.23 38.00
C GLY A 416 26.87 -3.63 37.94
N PRO A 417 27.52 -4.64 38.55
CA PRO A 417 27.17 -6.06 38.40
C PRO A 417 26.00 -6.53 39.30
N ASP A 418 25.30 -5.61 39.94
CA ASP A 418 24.22 -5.87 40.90
C ASP A 418 22.89 -5.20 40.51
N VAL A 419 22.83 -4.59 39.33
CA VAL A 419 21.63 -4.00 38.72
C VAL A 419 21.10 -4.97 37.65
N VAL A 420 19.78 -5.11 37.56
CA VAL A 420 19.07 -5.90 36.54
C VAL A 420 18.16 -5.00 35.70
N TYR A 421 17.65 -5.47 34.55
CA TYR A 421 16.83 -4.61 33.67
C TYR A 421 15.59 -4.05 34.38
N ASP A 422 14.95 -4.85 35.23
CA ASP A 422 13.75 -4.45 35.98
C ASP A 422 13.97 -3.31 36.99
N ASP A 423 15.20 -3.05 37.44
CA ASP A 423 15.50 -1.90 38.31
C ASP A 423 15.25 -0.56 37.57
N PHE A 424 15.38 -0.54 36.23
CA PHE A 424 15.09 0.64 35.42
C PHE A 424 13.62 1.04 35.45
N ILE A 425 12.68 0.15 35.83
CA ILE A 425 11.26 0.49 35.96
C ILE A 425 11.05 1.63 36.97
N GLN A 426 11.89 1.73 38.03
CA GLN A 426 11.82 2.85 38.97
C GLN A 426 12.31 4.18 38.36
N GLY A 427 13.16 4.14 37.33
CA GLY A 427 13.65 5.31 36.61
C GLY A 427 12.71 5.84 35.53
N PHE A 428 11.68 5.08 35.13
CA PHE A 428 10.70 5.48 34.12
C PHE A 428 9.68 6.49 34.69
N THR A 429 10.13 7.73 34.92
CA THR A 429 9.37 8.71 35.72
C THR A 429 8.21 9.38 34.98
N ALA A 430 8.30 9.52 33.65
CA ALA A 430 7.39 10.35 32.84
C ALA A 430 7.15 11.77 33.41
N SER A 431 8.14 12.33 34.12
CA SER A 431 7.98 13.55 34.93
C SER A 431 7.87 14.86 34.12
N ALA A 432 8.17 14.82 32.82
CA ALA A 432 7.97 15.90 31.85
C ALA A 432 6.91 15.54 30.77
N TRP A 433 6.23 14.39 30.89
CA TRP A 433 5.30 13.91 29.86
C TRP A 433 3.98 14.68 29.86
N ASP A 434 3.67 15.28 28.71
CA ASP A 434 2.43 15.99 28.40
C ASP A 434 1.85 15.42 27.08
N PRO A 435 0.69 14.72 27.11
CA PRO A 435 0.10 14.13 25.93
C PRO A 435 -0.36 15.18 24.92
N SER A 436 -0.88 16.32 25.40
CA SER A 436 -1.32 17.44 24.57
C SER A 436 -0.12 18.05 23.84
N ALA A 437 1.02 18.23 24.51
CA ALA A 437 2.25 18.74 23.88
C ALA A 437 2.80 17.80 22.79
N TRP A 438 2.79 16.48 23.02
CA TRP A 438 3.16 15.48 22.01
C TRP A 438 2.21 15.52 20.80
N LEU A 439 0.90 15.56 21.04
CA LEU A 439 -0.13 15.67 19.99
C LEU A 439 0.00 16.97 19.19
N ASP A 440 0.36 18.08 19.84
CA ASP A 440 0.56 19.36 19.21
C ASP A 440 1.86 19.40 18.36
N LEU A 441 2.84 18.53 18.63
CA LEU A 441 4.00 18.32 17.75
C LEU A 441 3.65 17.43 16.54
N ILE A 442 2.95 16.31 16.76
CA ILE A 442 2.53 15.38 15.70
C ILE A 442 1.65 16.10 14.66
N ASP A 443 0.70 16.91 15.11
CA ASP A 443 -0.17 17.75 14.28
C ASP A 443 0.64 18.79 13.47
N LYS A 444 1.57 19.51 14.11
CA LYS A 444 2.42 20.51 13.45
C LYS A 444 3.45 19.91 12.50
N ALA A 445 3.90 18.68 12.74
CA ALA A 445 4.71 17.90 11.79
C ALA A 445 3.91 17.49 10.54
N GLY A 446 2.58 17.63 10.56
CA GLY A 446 1.69 17.34 9.45
C GLY A 446 1.16 15.91 9.43
N ALA A 447 1.60 15.04 10.34
CA ALA A 447 1.17 13.64 10.38
C ALA A 447 -0.36 13.50 10.55
N LYS A 448 -0.93 12.44 9.96
CA LYS A 448 -2.38 12.16 9.94
C LYS A 448 -2.78 11.01 10.87
N TYR A 449 -1.79 10.34 11.45
CA TYR A 449 -1.95 9.29 12.44
C TYR A 449 -0.72 9.21 13.34
N PHE A 450 -0.84 8.49 14.45
CA PHE A 450 0.30 8.00 15.20
C PHE A 450 0.21 6.49 15.39
N VAL A 451 1.32 5.85 15.79
CA VAL A 451 1.36 4.49 16.33
C VAL A 451 2.12 4.54 17.65
N PHE A 452 1.43 4.29 18.76
CA PHE A 452 2.01 4.32 20.10
C PHE A 452 2.45 2.91 20.53
N VAL A 453 3.69 2.71 20.99
CA VAL A 453 4.15 1.41 21.51
C VAL A 453 3.46 1.09 22.83
N THR A 454 2.50 0.17 22.79
CA THR A 454 1.69 -0.18 23.97
C THR A 454 2.37 -1.24 24.85
N LYS A 455 3.18 -2.11 24.24
CA LYS A 455 4.04 -3.10 24.89
C LYS A 455 5.14 -3.51 23.92
N HIS A 456 6.40 -3.36 24.33
CA HIS A 456 7.57 -3.78 23.55
C HIS A 456 7.99 -5.22 23.91
N HIS A 457 9.12 -5.67 23.35
CA HIS A 457 9.69 -7.01 23.54
C HIS A 457 10.05 -7.35 25.01
N ASP A 458 10.23 -6.34 25.88
CA ASP A 458 10.51 -6.52 27.32
C ASP A 458 9.25 -6.88 28.15
N GLY A 459 8.08 -6.86 27.50
CA GLY A 459 6.76 -7.14 28.09
C GLY A 459 6.21 -6.04 28.99
N TYR A 460 6.84 -4.87 29.07
CA TYR A 460 6.33 -3.76 29.88
C TYR A 460 5.20 -3.02 29.15
N SER A 461 4.01 -3.00 29.75
CA SER A 461 2.80 -2.46 29.13
C SER A 461 2.51 -1.01 29.57
N LEU A 462 2.14 -0.13 28.64
CA LEU A 462 1.79 1.28 28.88
C LEU A 462 0.27 1.54 28.95
N PHE A 463 -0.50 0.50 29.25
CA PHE A 463 -1.97 0.50 29.31
C PHE A 463 -2.49 -0.44 30.41
N ASP A 464 -3.81 -0.43 30.67
CA ASP A 464 -4.48 -1.31 31.63
C ASP A 464 -4.58 -2.74 31.10
N THR A 465 -3.66 -3.58 31.58
CA THR A 465 -3.55 -5.01 31.31
C THR A 465 -4.50 -5.87 32.18
N LYS A 466 -5.20 -5.29 33.16
CA LYS A 466 -6.13 -6.00 34.06
C LYS A 466 -5.44 -7.21 34.74
N GLU A 467 -6.21 -8.23 35.10
CA GLU A 467 -5.74 -9.46 35.79
C GLU A 467 -4.83 -10.39 34.95
N THR A 468 -4.29 -9.95 33.80
CA THR A 468 -3.43 -10.77 32.92
C THR A 468 -1.96 -10.67 33.30
N THR A 469 -1.50 -9.46 33.63
CA THR A 469 -0.17 -9.14 34.13
C THR A 469 -0.22 -7.77 34.81
N HIS A 470 0.58 -7.57 35.84
CA HIS A 470 0.85 -6.27 36.44
C HIS A 470 2.23 -5.71 36.00
N ARG A 471 2.87 -6.28 34.97
CA ARG A 471 4.10 -5.73 34.35
C ARG A 471 3.74 -4.55 33.43
N GLY A 472 3.42 -3.40 34.03
CA GLY A 472 3.07 -2.21 33.27
C GLY A 472 2.83 -0.97 34.11
N SER A 473 2.77 0.17 33.44
CA SER A 473 2.75 1.51 34.03
C SER A 473 1.55 1.80 34.93
N VAL A 474 0.45 1.04 34.80
CA VAL A 474 -0.74 1.16 35.66
C VAL A 474 -0.49 0.57 37.06
N TYR A 475 0.35 -0.47 37.16
CA TYR A 475 0.53 -1.28 38.37
C TYR A 475 1.93 -1.16 38.99
N LEU A 476 2.90 -0.68 38.23
CA LEU A 476 4.26 -0.33 38.66
C LEU A 476 4.45 1.20 38.50
N PRO A 477 5.51 1.79 39.08
CA PRO A 477 5.81 3.20 38.83
C PRO A 477 5.83 3.51 37.32
N PRO A 478 5.23 4.63 36.87
CA PRO A 478 4.72 5.75 37.65
C PRO A 478 3.20 5.71 37.98
N TYR A 479 2.52 4.56 37.86
CA TYR A 479 1.09 4.36 38.18
C TYR A 479 0.11 5.18 37.31
N ARG A 480 0.29 5.13 35.98
CA ARG A 480 -0.50 5.82 34.94
C ARG A 480 -0.91 4.90 33.79
N ASP A 481 -2.06 5.18 33.20
CA ASP A 481 -2.55 4.55 31.97
C ASP A 481 -2.24 5.47 30.79
N PHE A 482 -0.95 5.51 30.40
CA PHE A 482 -0.43 6.44 29.40
C PHE A 482 -1.18 6.36 28.08
N LEU A 483 -1.53 5.14 27.66
CA LEU A 483 -2.29 4.94 26.44
C LEU A 483 -3.68 5.58 26.54
N ARG A 484 -4.40 5.44 27.66
CA ARG A 484 -5.73 6.05 27.82
C ARG A 484 -5.64 7.56 27.83
N GLU A 485 -4.69 8.11 28.61
CA GLU A 485 -4.46 9.56 28.67
C GLU A 485 -4.15 10.13 27.27
N PHE A 486 -3.31 9.45 26.47
CA PHE A 486 -2.97 9.87 25.11
C PHE A 486 -4.13 9.69 24.10
N MET A 487 -4.85 8.57 24.15
CA MET A 487 -6.00 8.32 23.27
C MET A 487 -7.18 9.27 23.54
N GLU A 488 -7.48 9.56 24.80
CA GLU A 488 -8.53 10.51 25.18
C GLU A 488 -8.16 11.95 24.81
N ALA A 489 -6.91 12.37 25.06
CA ALA A 489 -6.40 13.67 24.59
C ALA A 489 -6.46 13.79 23.06
N ALA A 490 -6.01 12.77 22.32
CA ALA A 490 -6.06 12.74 20.86
C ALA A 490 -7.50 12.89 20.33
N LYS A 491 -8.45 12.19 20.95
CA LYS A 491 -9.87 12.24 20.60
C LYS A 491 -10.54 13.57 20.94
N ALA A 492 -10.08 14.26 21.99
CA ALA A 492 -10.62 15.55 22.42
C ALA A 492 -10.01 16.75 21.69
N GLU A 493 -8.70 16.73 21.44
CA GLU A 493 -7.94 17.88 20.93
C GLU A 493 -7.61 17.78 19.43
N LYS A 494 -7.32 16.57 18.94
CA LYS A 494 -6.87 16.29 17.57
C LYS A 494 -7.73 15.20 16.89
N PRO A 495 -9.07 15.33 16.83
CA PRO A 495 -9.95 14.27 16.34
C PRO A 495 -9.69 13.86 14.88
N HIS A 496 -9.01 14.72 14.10
CA HIS A 496 -8.55 14.47 12.72
C HIS A 496 -7.26 13.63 12.61
N ILE A 497 -6.61 13.29 13.72
CA ILE A 497 -5.48 12.36 13.77
C ILE A 497 -6.01 10.99 14.15
N HIS A 498 -5.70 9.97 13.34
CA HIS A 498 -6.09 8.58 13.60
C HIS A 498 -5.14 7.90 14.61
N ARG A 499 -5.70 6.99 15.41
CA ARG A 499 -5.08 6.46 16.63
C ARG A 499 -4.60 5.02 16.46
N GLY A 500 -3.29 4.84 16.25
CA GLY A 500 -2.66 3.52 16.13
C GLY A 500 -2.01 3.02 17.42
N THR A 501 -1.95 1.70 17.56
CA THR A 501 -1.23 1.01 18.64
C THR A 501 -0.28 -0.03 18.06
N TYR A 502 0.98 0.02 18.51
CA TYR A 502 1.91 -1.08 18.33
C TYR A 502 1.79 -2.08 19.48
N TYR A 503 1.92 -3.37 19.19
CA TYR A 503 1.93 -4.43 20.19
C TYR A 503 2.85 -5.59 19.79
N SER A 504 3.88 -5.85 20.60
CA SER A 504 4.80 -6.96 20.30
C SER A 504 4.20 -8.33 20.63
N LEU A 505 4.25 -9.25 19.66
CA LEU A 505 3.74 -10.62 19.84
C LEU A 505 4.64 -11.48 20.73
N PRO A 506 5.97 -11.58 20.52
CA PRO A 506 6.88 -12.24 21.45
C PRO A 506 7.24 -11.34 22.65
N GLU A 507 7.71 -11.97 23.73
CA GLU A 507 8.39 -11.32 24.85
C GLU A 507 9.68 -12.10 25.14
N TRP A 508 10.82 -11.42 25.30
CA TRP A 508 12.13 -12.09 25.46
C TRP A 508 12.16 -13.03 26.66
N TYR A 509 11.67 -12.56 27.81
CA TYR A 509 11.88 -13.22 29.11
C TYR A 509 10.61 -13.59 29.88
N ASN A 510 9.47 -13.66 29.19
CA ASN A 510 8.22 -14.11 29.80
C ASN A 510 8.21 -15.66 29.96
N PRO A 511 8.04 -16.21 31.18
CA PRO A 511 8.09 -17.66 31.40
C PRO A 511 6.94 -18.44 30.75
N TYR A 512 5.80 -17.80 30.50
CA TYR A 512 4.69 -18.42 29.76
C TYR A 512 4.96 -18.45 28.25
N TYR A 513 5.83 -17.58 27.74
CA TYR A 513 6.28 -17.62 26.35
C TYR A 513 7.29 -18.75 26.06
N ALA A 514 7.94 -19.33 27.08
CA ALA A 514 8.94 -20.40 26.91
C ALA A 514 8.42 -21.65 26.15
N LYS A 515 7.10 -21.89 26.18
CA LYS A 515 6.41 -22.93 25.41
C LYS A 515 6.39 -22.66 23.89
N TYR A 516 6.47 -21.38 23.52
CA TYR A 516 6.26 -20.83 22.18
C TYR A 516 7.54 -20.25 21.56
N GLY A 517 8.62 -20.14 22.34
CA GLY A 517 9.85 -19.47 21.94
C GLY A 517 10.56 -20.10 20.74
N PHE A 518 11.21 -19.24 19.95
CA PHE A 518 11.88 -19.57 18.70
C PHE A 518 13.08 -18.65 18.45
N ASP A 519 14.10 -19.10 17.72
CA ASP A 519 15.28 -18.31 17.33
C ASP A 519 15.92 -17.52 18.51
N ILE A 520 15.79 -16.17 18.50
CA ILE A 520 16.27 -15.25 19.54
C ILE A 520 15.15 -14.76 20.50
N TRP A 521 14.01 -15.44 20.48
CA TRP A 521 12.82 -15.17 21.29
C TRP A 521 12.57 -16.35 22.22
N PRO A 522 13.45 -16.63 23.21
CA PRO A 522 13.40 -17.87 23.97
C PRO A 522 12.17 -17.97 24.88
N GLY A 523 11.68 -16.83 25.40
CA GLY A 523 10.88 -16.82 26.60
C GLY A 523 11.67 -17.40 27.79
N GLY A 524 10.97 -17.64 28.91
CA GLY A 524 11.63 -18.10 30.13
C GLY A 524 12.28 -16.95 30.88
N LEU A 525 12.42 -17.08 32.21
CA LEU A 525 13.08 -16.04 33.00
C LEU A 525 14.55 -15.89 32.58
N ALA A 526 15.04 -14.65 32.52
CA ALA A 526 16.44 -14.36 32.27
C ALA A 526 17.35 -14.93 33.37
N ASN A 527 18.60 -15.26 33.01
CA ASN A 527 19.65 -15.53 33.98
C ASN A 527 20.48 -14.26 34.13
N HIS A 528 20.77 -13.87 35.37
CA HIS A 528 21.43 -12.62 35.72
C HIS A 528 22.77 -12.46 34.95
N PRO A 529 23.00 -11.35 34.22
CA PRO A 529 24.06 -11.24 33.20
C PRO A 529 25.50 -11.36 33.74
N TYR A 530 25.71 -11.02 35.01
CA TYR A 530 27.00 -11.18 35.71
C TYR A 530 27.04 -12.36 36.70
N LYS A 531 25.94 -13.11 36.86
CA LYS A 531 25.77 -14.21 37.83
C LYS A 531 24.92 -15.34 37.23
N PRO A 532 25.36 -16.08 36.19
CA PRO A 532 24.48 -16.96 35.39
C PRO A 532 23.88 -18.18 36.10
N SER A 533 24.10 -18.34 37.40
CA SER A 533 23.42 -19.30 38.28
C SER A 533 22.20 -18.73 39.01
N GLU A 534 21.97 -17.42 38.90
CA GLU A 534 20.85 -16.69 39.49
C GLU A 534 19.86 -16.29 38.39
N VAL A 535 18.57 -16.39 38.70
CA VAL A 535 17.45 -16.12 37.78
C VAL A 535 16.81 -14.80 38.16
N GLU A 536 16.55 -13.94 37.18
CA GLU A 536 16.00 -12.60 37.42
C GLU A 536 14.50 -12.64 37.78
N PRO A 537 14.01 -11.70 38.62
CA PRO A 537 12.58 -11.54 38.85
C PRO A 537 11.90 -10.92 37.62
N TYR A 538 10.77 -11.47 37.18
CA TYR A 538 9.90 -10.82 36.19
C TYR A 538 8.85 -9.98 36.92
N THR A 539 9.17 -8.72 37.18
CA THR A 539 8.39 -7.83 38.06
C THR A 539 7.02 -7.57 37.46
N GLY A 540 5.98 -7.69 38.30
CA GLY A 540 4.58 -7.56 37.89
C GLY A 540 3.95 -8.82 37.31
N MET A 541 4.67 -9.93 37.15
CA MET A 541 4.09 -11.18 36.64
C MET A 541 2.90 -11.68 37.49
N LEU A 542 1.84 -12.13 36.83
CA LEU A 542 0.70 -12.85 37.43
C LEU A 542 0.69 -14.33 37.03
N ASN A 543 -0.03 -15.14 37.82
CA ASN A 543 -0.16 -16.57 37.58
C ASN A 543 -1.25 -16.86 36.53
N ILE A 544 -0.87 -16.81 35.25
CA ILE A 544 -1.71 -17.28 34.13
C ILE A 544 -1.46 -18.77 33.81
N THR A 545 -2.13 -19.31 32.79
CA THR A 545 -1.97 -20.70 32.30
C THR A 545 -1.27 -20.73 30.93
N ASP A 546 -1.64 -19.85 30.01
CA ASP A 546 -1.10 -19.82 28.65
C ASP A 546 -0.93 -18.39 28.11
N TYR A 547 0.26 -18.07 27.58
CA TYR A 547 0.58 -16.74 27.05
C TYR A 547 -0.35 -16.28 25.92
N LEU A 548 -0.78 -17.19 25.02
CA LEU A 548 -1.59 -16.78 23.87
C LEU A 548 -3.04 -16.47 24.26
N ASP A 549 -3.60 -17.26 25.18
CA ASP A 549 -5.02 -17.24 25.53
C ASP A 549 -5.33 -16.35 26.75
N ASP A 550 -4.42 -16.27 27.72
CA ASP A 550 -4.63 -15.50 28.96
C ASP A 550 -3.95 -14.12 28.95
N LEU A 551 -3.03 -13.84 28.01
CA LEU A 551 -2.30 -12.56 27.92
C LEU A 551 -2.45 -11.93 26.53
N LEU A 552 -1.90 -12.52 25.48
CA LEU A 552 -1.79 -11.89 24.15
C LEU A 552 -3.16 -11.55 23.52
N LEU A 553 -4.09 -12.51 23.45
CA LEU A 553 -5.41 -12.25 22.89
C LEU A 553 -6.22 -11.25 23.75
N PRO A 554 -6.30 -11.39 25.10
CA PRO A 554 -6.92 -10.37 25.95
C PRO A 554 -6.31 -8.97 25.81
N HIS A 555 -4.99 -8.84 25.68
CA HIS A 555 -4.31 -7.55 25.45
C HIS A 555 -4.78 -6.91 24.16
N MET A 556 -4.63 -7.62 23.03
CA MET A 556 -4.99 -7.07 21.71
C MET A 556 -6.48 -6.73 21.62
N LEU A 557 -7.37 -7.55 22.21
CA LEU A 557 -8.81 -7.25 22.30
C LEU A 557 -9.10 -6.02 23.17
N SER A 558 -8.38 -5.83 24.28
CA SER A 558 -8.45 -4.62 25.12
C SER A 558 -8.13 -3.37 24.29
N LEU A 559 -7.03 -3.40 23.52
CA LEU A 559 -6.63 -2.30 22.63
C LEU A 559 -7.67 -2.00 21.53
N ALA A 560 -8.24 -3.04 20.92
CA ALA A 560 -9.24 -2.90 19.86
C ALA A 560 -10.62 -2.42 20.33
N VAL A 561 -11.05 -2.80 21.55
CA VAL A 561 -12.42 -2.59 22.02
C VAL A 561 -12.50 -1.46 23.06
N ASP A 562 -11.62 -1.44 24.06
CA ASP A 562 -11.68 -0.47 25.16
C ASP A 562 -10.92 0.82 24.85
N TYR A 563 -9.82 0.74 24.09
CA TYR A 563 -9.01 1.91 23.69
C TYR A 563 -9.38 2.47 22.31
N GLY A 564 -10.10 1.69 21.48
CA GLY A 564 -10.61 2.15 20.18
C GLY A 564 -9.53 2.35 19.12
N THR A 565 -8.55 1.44 19.07
CA THR A 565 -7.48 1.41 18.07
C THR A 565 -8.02 1.47 16.62
N GLU A 566 -7.34 2.23 15.77
CA GLU A 566 -7.60 2.34 14.32
C GLU A 566 -6.51 1.68 13.45
N ILE A 567 -5.28 1.53 13.96
CA ILE A 567 -4.17 0.81 13.32
C ILE A 567 -3.62 -0.20 14.34
N MET A 568 -3.69 -1.50 14.04
CA MET A 568 -3.02 -2.53 14.83
C MET A 568 -1.69 -2.88 14.14
N TRP A 569 -0.60 -2.42 14.73
CA TRP A 569 0.76 -2.61 14.24
C TRP A 569 1.46 -3.66 15.11
N CYS A 570 1.26 -4.93 14.81
CA CYS A 570 1.96 -5.99 15.55
C CYS A 570 3.44 -6.00 15.16
N ASP A 571 4.25 -6.81 15.84
CA ASP A 571 5.66 -6.96 15.48
C ASP A 571 6.22 -8.37 15.64
N ILE A 572 7.32 -8.61 14.92
CA ILE A 572 8.01 -9.87 14.69
C ILE A 572 7.14 -10.89 13.93
N GLY A 573 6.01 -11.31 14.49
CA GLY A 573 5.24 -12.46 14.05
C GLY A 573 5.35 -13.63 15.03
N GLY A 574 5.35 -14.85 14.51
CA GLY A 574 5.38 -16.07 15.33
C GLY A 574 4.01 -16.51 15.86
N PRO A 575 3.94 -17.26 16.97
CA PRO A 575 2.70 -17.79 17.53
C PRO A 575 1.70 -16.70 17.95
N HIS A 576 0.43 -16.84 17.54
CA HIS A 576 -0.55 -15.76 17.58
C HIS A 576 -2.01 -16.25 17.73
N ARG A 577 -2.94 -15.30 17.91
CA ARG A 577 -4.41 -15.49 17.93
C ARG A 577 -5.16 -14.56 16.97
N THR A 578 -4.50 -14.25 15.86
CA THR A 578 -4.89 -13.22 14.89
C THR A 578 -6.18 -13.53 14.14
N PRO A 579 -6.51 -14.78 13.77
CA PRO A 579 -7.83 -15.09 13.22
C PRO A 579 -8.98 -14.78 14.18
N GLU A 580 -8.80 -15.03 15.49
CA GLU A 580 -9.76 -14.70 16.53
C GLU A 580 -9.82 -13.19 16.79
N PHE A 581 -8.67 -12.54 16.95
CA PHE A 581 -8.55 -11.09 17.16
C PHE A 581 -9.13 -10.27 16.00
N ALA A 582 -8.68 -10.52 14.77
CA ALA A 582 -9.03 -9.71 13.60
C ALA A 582 -10.52 -9.79 13.27
N ALA A 583 -11.15 -10.94 13.53
CA ALA A 583 -12.60 -11.08 13.40
C ALA A 583 -13.34 -10.11 14.33
N GLU A 584 -12.97 -10.04 15.61
CA GLU A 584 -13.61 -9.13 16.57
C GLU A 584 -13.25 -7.66 16.30
N TYR A 585 -12.00 -7.37 15.96
CA TYR A 585 -11.52 -6.02 15.61
C TYR A 585 -12.30 -5.42 14.43
N TYR A 586 -12.42 -6.16 13.32
CA TYR A 586 -13.19 -5.72 12.15
C TYR A 586 -14.70 -5.63 12.43
N ASN A 587 -15.25 -6.56 13.23
CA ASN A 587 -16.67 -6.53 13.62
C ASN A 587 -16.99 -5.33 14.53
N ASN A 588 -16.14 -5.02 15.53
CA ASN A 588 -16.33 -3.87 16.42
C ASN A 588 -16.28 -2.56 15.62
N ALA A 589 -15.24 -2.33 14.81
CA ALA A 589 -15.13 -1.16 13.96
C ALA A 589 -16.38 -0.95 13.06
N MET A 590 -16.82 -2.03 12.40
CA MET A 590 -17.99 -2.00 11.51
C MET A 590 -19.30 -1.72 12.25
N ALA A 591 -19.43 -2.16 13.51
CA ALA A 591 -20.58 -1.89 14.37
C ALA A 591 -20.57 -0.44 14.93
N GLN A 592 -19.39 0.09 15.28
CA GLN A 592 -19.22 1.44 15.81
C GLN A 592 -19.24 2.53 14.73
N GLY A 593 -19.03 2.17 13.46
CA GLY A 593 -19.07 3.12 12.34
C GLY A 593 -17.72 3.74 11.96
N TYR A 594 -16.61 3.02 12.17
CA TYR A 594 -15.30 3.39 11.63
C TYR A 594 -14.67 2.24 10.83
N GLN A 595 -13.53 2.50 10.19
CA GLN A 595 -12.74 1.49 9.48
C GLN A 595 -11.32 1.47 10.04
N VAL A 596 -10.76 0.27 10.17
CA VAL A 596 -9.46 0.01 10.82
C VAL A 596 -8.46 -0.59 9.84
N VAL A 597 -7.24 -0.88 10.28
CA VAL A 597 -6.23 -1.58 9.47
C VAL A 597 -5.25 -2.40 10.33
N MET A 598 -4.63 -3.44 9.76
CA MET A 598 -3.68 -4.36 10.41
C MET A 598 -2.47 -4.75 9.53
N ASN A 599 -1.26 -4.84 10.11
CA ASN A 599 0.00 -5.09 9.38
C ASN A 599 0.38 -6.59 9.18
N ASP A 600 1.37 -6.83 8.31
CA ASP A 600 1.97 -8.15 7.96
C ASP A 600 2.81 -8.84 9.04
N ARG A 601 2.94 -8.20 10.20
CA ARG A 601 3.61 -8.78 11.38
C ARG A 601 2.62 -9.36 12.40
N CYS A 602 1.32 -9.16 12.21
CA CYS A 602 0.30 -9.78 13.05
C CYS A 602 0.18 -11.30 12.86
N GLY A 603 0.92 -11.93 11.95
CA GLY A 603 1.06 -13.39 11.88
C GLY A 603 0.04 -14.16 11.02
N ASP A 604 -1.08 -13.55 10.64
CA ASP A 604 -1.93 -13.97 9.50
C ASP A 604 -2.74 -12.76 8.96
N VAL A 605 -3.29 -12.91 7.74
CA VAL A 605 -4.30 -12.03 7.12
C VAL A 605 -4.10 -10.50 7.18
N PRO A 606 -2.97 -9.97 6.70
CA PRO A 606 -2.66 -8.53 6.77
C PRO A 606 -3.22 -7.67 5.62
N ASP A 607 -3.57 -6.43 5.94
CA ASP A 607 -4.06 -5.44 4.97
C ASP A 607 -2.92 -4.83 4.13
N PHE A 608 -1.76 -4.57 4.76
CA PHE A 608 -0.58 -3.93 4.16
C PHE A 608 0.72 -4.57 4.65
N ASP A 609 1.81 -4.30 3.92
CA ASP A 609 3.15 -4.85 4.19
C ASP A 609 4.08 -3.84 4.91
N THR A 610 4.97 -4.27 5.80
CA THR A 610 5.85 -3.38 6.61
C THR A 610 7.35 -3.64 6.47
N PRO A 611 7.96 -3.22 5.35
CA PRO A 611 9.41 -3.29 5.15
C PRO A 611 10.11 -2.13 5.90
N GLU A 612 10.96 -2.45 6.87
CA GLU A 612 11.68 -1.45 7.69
C GLU A 612 12.85 -0.76 6.97
N TYR A 613 13.06 0.52 7.29
CA TYR A 613 14.09 1.41 6.71
C TYR A 613 14.13 1.37 5.16
N ALA A 614 13.00 0.99 4.53
CA ALA A 614 12.97 0.53 3.16
C ALA A 614 12.51 1.62 2.19
N LYS A 615 13.29 1.80 1.12
CA LYS A 615 12.86 2.53 -0.07
C LYS A 615 13.00 1.60 -1.26
N TYR A 616 11.93 1.42 -2.03
CA TYR A 616 11.95 0.56 -3.19
C TYR A 616 12.52 1.26 -4.43
N GLY A 617 13.13 0.49 -5.32
CA GLY A 617 13.49 0.97 -6.66
C GLY A 617 12.27 1.17 -7.57
N THR A 618 11.16 0.49 -7.29
CA THR A 618 9.96 0.39 -8.15
C THR A 618 8.66 0.61 -7.38
N ILE A 619 7.57 0.90 -8.10
CA ILE A 619 6.20 0.95 -7.55
C ILE A 619 5.79 -0.44 -7.05
N GLN A 620 5.22 -0.51 -5.84
CA GLN A 620 4.56 -1.73 -5.34
C GLN A 620 3.05 -1.67 -5.64
N THR A 621 2.44 -2.75 -6.13
CA THR A 621 0.99 -2.77 -6.46
C THR A 621 0.10 -2.95 -5.22
N ARG A 622 0.58 -3.70 -4.23
CA ARG A 622 -0.01 -3.81 -2.89
C ARG A 622 0.42 -2.60 -2.04
N ARG A 623 -0.43 -2.20 -1.09
CA ARG A 623 -0.15 -1.11 -0.15
C ARG A 623 0.89 -1.57 0.89
N TRP A 624 1.76 -0.66 1.28
CA TRP A 624 2.86 -0.91 2.21
C TRP A 624 3.15 0.33 3.05
N GLU A 625 3.86 0.16 4.16
CA GLU A 625 4.30 1.23 5.05
C GLU A 625 5.70 0.94 5.57
N THR A 626 6.65 1.83 5.34
CA THR A 626 7.98 1.70 5.95
C THR A 626 8.05 2.50 7.24
N SER A 627 8.58 1.88 8.28
CA SER A 627 8.99 2.52 9.52
C SER A 627 10.50 2.72 9.59
N GLU A 628 10.94 3.80 10.22
CA GLU A 628 12.34 4.04 10.60
C GLU A 628 12.43 5.12 11.70
N GLY A 629 13.48 5.05 12.52
CA GLY A 629 13.78 6.04 13.56
C GLY A 629 14.15 7.42 13.02
N MET A 630 13.83 8.49 13.76
CA MET A 630 14.53 9.77 13.59
C MET A 630 16.01 9.67 13.96
N ASP A 631 16.34 8.78 14.90
CA ASP A 631 17.69 8.28 15.10
C ASP A 631 18.06 7.34 13.92
N PRO A 632 19.25 7.46 13.30
CA PRO A 632 19.63 6.62 12.16
C PRO A 632 19.90 5.15 12.50
N TYR A 633 19.90 4.77 13.79
CA TYR A 633 20.29 3.44 14.29
C TYR A 633 19.37 2.87 15.38
N SER A 634 18.24 3.51 15.69
CA SER A 634 17.39 3.17 16.85
C SER A 634 15.98 3.67 16.64
N TYR A 635 14.98 3.04 17.29
CA TYR A 635 13.67 3.67 17.45
C TYR A 635 13.63 4.40 18.81
N GLY A 636 13.83 3.66 19.90
CA GLY A 636 13.93 4.20 21.26
C GLY A 636 15.09 5.17 21.44
N TYR A 637 14.96 6.05 22.45
CA TYR A 637 15.93 7.12 22.72
C TYR A 637 17.37 6.61 22.87
N ASN A 638 18.31 7.20 22.14
CA ASN A 638 19.73 6.88 22.22
C ASN A 638 20.61 8.11 22.53
N SER A 639 21.10 8.18 23.76
CA SER A 639 22.05 9.17 24.26
C SER A 639 23.43 9.12 23.60
N ALA A 640 23.78 8.01 22.93
CA ALA A 640 25.02 7.91 22.15
C ALA A 640 24.95 8.66 20.81
N THR A 641 23.75 8.95 20.30
CA THR A 641 23.55 9.59 18.99
C THR A 641 23.72 11.11 19.10
N PRO A 642 24.70 11.72 18.41
CA PRO A 642 24.87 13.17 18.43
C PRO A 642 23.74 13.87 17.67
N ALA A 643 23.35 15.07 18.13
CA ALA A 643 22.25 15.84 17.54
C ALA A 643 22.32 16.04 16.01
N SER A 644 23.53 16.06 15.43
CA SER A 644 23.77 16.20 13.99
C SER A 644 23.61 14.91 13.17
N ALA A 645 23.32 13.77 13.80
CA ALA A 645 23.11 12.49 13.13
C ALA A 645 21.62 12.13 12.95
N TYR A 646 20.72 12.79 13.68
CA TYR A 646 19.27 12.64 13.52
C TYR A 646 18.81 13.08 12.12
N LYS A 647 17.75 12.45 11.60
CA LYS A 647 17.17 12.77 10.29
C LYS A 647 16.74 14.25 10.25
N ASN A 648 17.27 14.99 9.28
CA ASN A 648 16.93 16.39 9.09
C ASN A 648 15.66 16.56 8.22
N GLY A 649 15.11 17.78 8.16
CA GLY A 649 13.95 18.10 7.33
C GLY A 649 14.05 17.58 5.89
N THR A 650 15.23 17.71 5.25
CA THR A 650 15.49 17.18 3.90
C THR A 650 15.28 15.66 3.83
N ALA A 651 15.88 14.91 4.75
CA ALA A 651 15.75 13.45 4.78
C ALA A 651 14.29 13.01 5.00
N ILE A 652 13.57 13.68 5.91
CA ILE A 652 12.16 13.37 6.21
C ILE A 652 11.28 13.61 4.98
N ILE A 653 11.37 14.80 4.37
CA ILE A 653 10.54 15.21 3.23
C ILE A 653 10.86 14.35 2.00
N GLN A 654 12.13 14.13 1.68
CA GLN A 654 12.50 13.36 0.49
C GLN A 654 12.22 11.86 0.65
N ASN A 655 12.36 11.28 1.85
CA ASN A 655 11.91 9.91 2.10
C ASN A 655 10.39 9.81 1.93
N LEU A 656 9.60 10.66 2.59
CA LEU A 656 8.14 10.68 2.48
C LEU A 656 7.67 10.73 1.03
N VAL A 657 8.21 11.66 0.23
CA VAL A 657 7.82 11.81 -1.18
C VAL A 657 8.27 10.62 -2.04
N ASP A 658 9.45 10.02 -1.78
CA ASP A 658 9.90 8.80 -2.47
C ASP A 658 8.93 7.63 -2.22
N ILE A 659 8.60 7.39 -0.96
CA ILE A 659 7.74 6.30 -0.48
C ILE A 659 6.32 6.43 -1.06
N VAL A 660 5.72 7.62 -0.95
CA VAL A 660 4.35 7.87 -1.43
C VAL A 660 4.25 7.75 -2.96
N SER A 661 5.30 8.16 -3.69
CA SER A 661 5.37 7.99 -5.15
C SER A 661 5.43 6.53 -5.61
N LYS A 662 5.66 5.60 -4.68
CA LYS A 662 5.79 4.15 -4.91
C LYS A 662 4.70 3.36 -4.19
N ASN A 663 3.53 3.99 -3.97
CA ASN A 663 2.30 3.42 -3.39
C ASN A 663 2.31 3.22 -1.85
N GLY A 664 3.34 3.70 -1.14
CA GLY A 664 3.51 3.47 0.30
C GLY A 664 3.05 4.61 1.22
N ASN A 665 2.99 4.31 2.51
CA ASN A 665 2.96 5.28 3.61
C ASN A 665 4.31 5.29 4.37
N TYR A 666 4.59 6.35 5.11
CA TYR A 666 5.81 6.55 5.89
C TYR A 666 5.47 6.78 7.37
N LEU A 667 6.02 5.93 8.24
CA LEU A 667 5.80 5.94 9.68
C LEU A 667 7.12 6.27 10.39
N LEU A 668 7.38 7.56 10.62
CA LEU A 668 8.63 8.05 11.20
C LEU A 668 8.57 7.99 12.73
N ASP A 669 9.55 7.37 13.37
CA ASP A 669 9.56 7.17 14.81
C ASP A 669 10.31 8.26 15.60
N ILE A 670 9.75 8.60 16.76
CA ILE A 670 10.43 9.34 17.83
C ILE A 670 10.65 8.45 19.06
N GLY A 671 11.88 8.45 19.56
CA GLY A 671 12.27 7.88 20.85
C GLY A 671 12.40 8.94 21.95
N PRO A 672 11.44 9.07 22.88
CA PRO A 672 11.49 10.05 23.97
C PRO A 672 12.33 9.55 25.17
N THR A 673 12.82 10.47 26.00
CA THR A 673 13.54 10.14 27.24
C THR A 673 12.61 9.51 28.29
N ALA A 674 13.16 8.90 29.35
CA ALA A 674 12.37 8.34 30.46
C ALA A 674 11.43 9.35 31.15
N GLU A 675 11.74 10.64 31.08
CA GLU A 675 10.92 11.74 31.58
C GLU A 675 9.75 12.07 30.64
N GLY A 676 9.79 11.63 29.38
CA GLY A 676 8.82 11.95 28.33
C GLY A 676 9.22 13.15 27.46
N GLU A 677 10.46 13.63 27.54
CA GLU A 677 10.95 14.69 26.67
C GLU A 677 11.26 14.16 25.26
N ILE A 678 10.77 14.85 24.23
CA ILE A 678 11.19 14.63 22.84
C ILE A 678 12.35 15.59 22.58
N VAL A 679 13.52 15.05 22.26
CA VAL A 679 14.76 15.86 22.20
C VAL A 679 14.74 16.88 21.07
N ALA A 680 15.36 18.04 21.29
CA ALA A 680 15.37 19.18 20.36
C ALA A 680 15.61 18.82 18.86
N PRO A 681 16.61 18.00 18.48
CA PRO A 681 16.80 17.66 17.06
C PRO A 681 15.67 16.83 16.44
N MET A 682 14.85 16.12 17.24
CA MET A 682 13.61 15.51 16.73
C MET A 682 12.55 16.61 16.51
N VAL A 683 12.29 17.43 17.53
CA VAL A 683 11.28 18.50 17.50
C VAL A 683 11.52 19.48 16.35
N GLU A 684 12.74 19.98 16.20
CA GLU A 684 13.11 20.96 15.18
C GLU A 684 12.92 20.38 13.77
N ASN A 685 13.42 19.18 13.49
CA ASN A 685 13.33 18.59 12.16
C ASN A 685 11.92 18.09 11.79
N LEU A 686 11.10 17.70 12.77
CA LEU A 686 9.67 17.45 12.55
C LEU A 686 8.91 18.73 12.21
N LEU A 687 9.22 19.85 12.87
CA LEU A 687 8.65 21.16 12.54
C LEU A 687 9.15 21.69 11.19
N ASP A 688 10.35 21.31 10.74
CA ASP A 688 10.85 21.57 9.39
C ASP A 688 10.02 20.84 8.32
N ALA A 689 9.82 19.53 8.49
CA ALA A 689 8.95 18.73 7.64
C ALA A 689 7.50 19.28 7.63
N GLY A 690 6.99 19.64 8.81
CA GLY A 690 5.67 20.24 8.99
C GLY A 690 5.47 21.55 8.25
N ARG A 691 6.46 22.46 8.28
CA ARG A 691 6.41 23.72 7.52
C ARG A 691 6.34 23.48 6.01
N TRP A 692 7.09 22.50 5.49
CA TRP A 692 7.02 22.12 4.07
C TRP A 692 5.66 21.52 3.71
N LEU A 693 5.19 20.57 4.51
CA LEU A 693 3.88 19.91 4.34
C LEU A 693 2.70 20.89 4.45
N GLY A 694 2.86 22.01 5.16
CA GLY A 694 1.87 23.09 5.25
C GLY A 694 1.55 23.80 3.93
N TYR A 695 2.48 23.83 2.97
CA TYR A 695 2.23 24.40 1.62
C TYR A 695 2.28 23.36 0.49
N ALA A 696 3.17 22.37 0.59
CA ALA A 696 3.35 21.34 -0.43
C ALA A 696 2.52 20.06 -0.19
N GLY A 697 1.85 19.93 0.96
CA GLY A 697 1.12 18.71 1.36
C GLY A 697 0.00 18.29 0.40
N GLN A 698 -0.56 19.19 -0.40
CA GLN A 698 -1.50 18.85 -1.49
C GLN A 698 -0.87 18.02 -2.62
N CYS A 699 0.47 17.93 -2.68
CA CYS A 699 1.23 17.02 -3.53
C CYS A 699 1.72 15.77 -2.77
N VAL A 700 1.13 15.44 -1.62
CA VAL A 700 1.42 14.22 -0.83
C VAL A 700 0.12 13.58 -0.33
N TYR A 701 -0.66 14.30 0.47
CA TYR A 701 -1.94 13.80 1.00
C TYR A 701 -2.96 13.62 -0.11
N GLU A 702 -3.81 12.59 0.03
CA GLU A 702 -4.82 12.19 -0.96
C GLU A 702 -4.33 11.81 -2.37
N THR A 703 -3.03 11.94 -2.69
CA THR A 703 -2.48 11.52 -4.00
C THR A 703 -2.41 10.00 -4.12
N ASP A 704 -2.38 9.49 -5.34
CA ASP A 704 -1.87 8.14 -5.64
C ASP A 704 -0.57 8.24 -6.46
N TYR A 705 0.12 7.10 -6.63
CA TYR A 705 1.30 7.00 -7.49
C TYR A 705 0.92 7.20 -8.97
N TRP A 706 1.87 7.65 -9.80
CA TRP A 706 1.65 7.69 -11.25
C TRP A 706 1.92 6.32 -11.89
N TYR A 707 0.96 5.78 -12.65
CA TYR A 707 1.07 4.44 -13.23
C TYR A 707 2.16 4.32 -14.31
N GLN A 708 2.35 5.33 -15.17
CA GLN A 708 3.27 5.22 -16.32
C GLN A 708 4.73 5.02 -15.92
N ASN A 709 5.19 5.69 -14.85
CA ASN A 709 6.59 5.69 -14.48
C ASN A 709 6.83 6.16 -13.05
N PHE A 710 8.00 5.79 -12.54
CA PHE A 710 8.58 6.22 -11.29
C PHE A 710 9.99 6.77 -11.54
N GLN A 711 10.71 7.08 -10.47
CA GLN A 711 12.16 7.20 -10.49
C GLN A 711 12.72 6.26 -9.43
N ASP A 712 13.90 5.71 -9.69
CA ASP A 712 14.63 5.00 -8.65
C ASP A 712 15.08 5.96 -7.53
N ILE A 713 15.68 5.42 -6.48
CA ILE A 713 16.06 6.16 -5.27
C ILE A 713 17.07 7.30 -5.57
N SER A 714 17.88 7.17 -6.63
CA SER A 714 18.89 8.14 -7.07
C SER A 714 18.38 9.22 -8.03
N GLY A 715 17.19 9.05 -8.63
CA GLY A 715 16.60 10.06 -9.50
C GLY A 715 16.25 11.35 -8.73
N SER A 716 16.27 12.50 -9.39
CA SER A 716 16.10 13.82 -8.75
C SER A 716 14.66 14.36 -8.72
N VAL A 717 13.68 13.63 -9.29
CA VAL A 717 12.25 14.01 -9.30
C VAL A 717 11.33 12.85 -8.89
N ARG A 718 10.13 13.15 -8.39
CA ARG A 718 9.06 12.17 -8.11
C ARG A 718 7.72 12.63 -8.67
N PHE A 719 6.86 11.68 -8.99
CA PHE A 719 5.56 11.90 -9.65
C PHE A 719 4.41 11.41 -8.77
N LEU A 720 3.44 12.28 -8.53
CA LEU A 720 2.27 12.05 -7.68
C LEU A 720 1.02 12.62 -8.35
N THR A 721 -0.14 11.99 -8.20
CA THR A 721 -1.33 12.37 -8.98
C THR A 721 -2.60 12.41 -8.14
N THR A 722 -3.49 13.35 -8.44
CA THR A 722 -4.89 13.35 -7.98
C THR A 722 -5.80 13.23 -9.22
N PRO A 723 -7.13 13.12 -9.07
CA PRO A 723 -8.03 13.19 -10.23
C PRO A 723 -7.91 14.49 -11.04
N ARG A 724 -7.43 15.60 -10.45
CA ARG A 724 -7.44 16.95 -11.03
C ARG A 724 -6.06 17.60 -11.22
N THR A 725 -5.02 17.04 -10.61
CA THR A 725 -3.67 17.62 -10.59
C THR A 725 -2.60 16.55 -10.76
N PHE A 726 -1.46 16.95 -11.33
CA PHE A 726 -0.25 16.12 -11.41
C PHE A 726 0.91 16.87 -10.76
N CYS A 727 1.53 16.27 -9.76
CA CYS A 727 2.62 16.86 -9.00
C CYS A 727 3.96 16.27 -9.43
N ILE A 728 4.92 17.16 -9.67
CA ILE A 728 6.33 16.85 -9.93
C ILE A 728 7.12 17.45 -8.77
N VAL A 729 7.71 16.62 -7.91
CA VAL A 729 8.51 17.09 -6.78
C VAL A 729 9.99 16.85 -7.07
N ALA A 730 10.78 17.92 -7.17
CA ALA A 730 12.22 17.84 -7.35
C ALA A 730 12.95 17.84 -6.00
N PHE A 731 13.98 17.01 -5.86
CA PHE A 731 14.83 16.89 -4.66
C PHE A 731 16.06 17.80 -4.70
N GLU A 732 16.34 18.43 -5.85
CA GLU A 732 17.42 19.40 -6.05
C GLU A 732 16.86 20.76 -6.50
N LYS A 733 17.52 21.87 -6.12
CA LYS A 733 17.09 23.22 -6.48
C LYS A 733 17.14 23.39 -8.01
N PRO A 734 16.09 23.91 -8.66
CA PRO A 734 16.14 24.36 -10.05
C PRO A 734 17.33 25.30 -10.32
N THR A 735 18.14 24.98 -11.34
CA THR A 735 19.35 25.73 -11.72
C THR A 735 19.18 26.39 -13.09
N ASP A 736 20.03 27.38 -13.42
CA ASP A 736 19.97 28.15 -14.68
C ASP A 736 18.58 28.73 -15.01
N GLY A 737 17.76 29.01 -13.99
CA GLY A 737 16.40 29.54 -14.14
C GLY A 737 15.36 28.52 -14.65
N LYS A 738 15.57 27.21 -14.46
CA LYS A 738 14.69 26.15 -15.00
C LYS A 738 14.74 24.85 -14.18
N LEU A 739 13.69 24.04 -14.32
CA LEU A 739 13.72 22.60 -14.08
C LEU A 739 13.55 21.87 -15.41
N VAL A 740 14.30 20.79 -15.62
CA VAL A 740 14.14 19.87 -16.75
C VAL A 740 13.71 18.52 -16.21
N VAL A 741 12.63 17.98 -16.75
CA VAL A 741 11.97 16.75 -16.32
C VAL A 741 11.89 15.80 -17.49
N ASP A 742 12.76 14.79 -17.48
CA ASP A 742 12.73 13.68 -18.43
C ASP A 742 12.06 12.48 -17.76
N ALA A 743 10.88 12.09 -18.27
CA ALA A 743 10.16 10.89 -17.83
C ALA A 743 10.48 9.67 -18.71
N GLY A 744 11.50 9.75 -19.56
CA GLY A 744 11.89 8.75 -20.54
C GLY A 744 10.80 8.53 -21.60
N ASP A 745 10.37 7.28 -21.76
CA ASP A 745 9.33 6.94 -22.72
C ASP A 745 7.90 7.14 -22.21
N ALA A 746 7.71 7.43 -20.92
CA ALA A 746 6.38 7.70 -20.37
C ALA A 746 5.81 9.02 -20.89
N VAL A 747 4.48 9.08 -21.07
CA VAL A 747 3.82 10.31 -21.51
C VAL A 747 3.27 11.08 -20.33
N LEU A 748 4.00 12.13 -19.91
CA LEU A 748 3.54 13.08 -18.91
C LEU A 748 2.11 13.59 -19.23
N PRO A 749 1.19 13.68 -18.25
CA PRO A 749 -0.23 13.90 -18.49
C PRO A 749 -0.64 15.31 -18.97
N LEU A 750 0.31 16.19 -19.27
CA LEU A 750 0.09 17.59 -19.64
C LEU A 750 -0.57 17.78 -21.02
N GLN A 751 -1.29 18.88 -21.20
CA GLN A 751 -1.78 19.40 -22.48
C GLN A 751 -1.57 20.92 -22.58
N PRO A 752 -1.47 21.49 -23.80
CA PRO A 752 -1.38 22.95 -23.96
C PRO A 752 -2.60 23.65 -23.33
N GLY A 753 -2.33 24.54 -22.37
CA GLY A 753 -3.35 25.24 -21.58
C GLY A 753 -3.26 24.94 -20.09
N ASP A 754 -2.76 23.77 -19.68
CA ASP A 754 -2.56 23.44 -18.26
C ASP A 754 -1.59 24.43 -17.58
N THR A 755 -1.87 24.76 -16.32
CA THR A 755 -1.06 25.69 -15.53
C THR A 755 -0.11 24.93 -14.61
N ILE A 756 1.13 25.41 -14.50
CA ILE A 756 2.12 24.88 -13.56
C ILE A 756 2.44 25.96 -12.51
N ARG A 757 2.42 25.59 -11.23
CA ARG A 757 2.82 26.44 -10.10
C ARG A 757 3.84 25.74 -9.20
N LEU A 758 4.84 26.47 -8.73
CA LEU A 758 5.72 26.04 -7.64
C LEU A 758 5.04 26.37 -6.31
N LEU A 759 4.85 25.37 -5.45
CA LEU A 759 4.28 25.53 -4.12
C LEU A 759 5.34 26.03 -3.15
N GLY A 760 4.98 26.98 -2.27
CA GLY A 760 5.94 27.61 -1.34
C GLY A 760 5.27 28.27 -0.13
N PRO A 761 6.04 28.75 0.86
CA PRO A 761 5.52 29.26 2.14
C PRO A 761 4.50 30.39 2.05
N ASN A 762 4.58 31.23 1.01
CA ASN A 762 3.63 32.33 0.74
C ASN A 762 2.64 32.00 -0.40
N ASN A 763 2.60 30.75 -0.85
CA ASN A 763 1.62 30.20 -1.79
C ASN A 763 1.10 28.82 -1.29
N PRO A 764 0.59 28.73 -0.04
CA PRO A 764 -0.26 27.60 0.35
C PRO A 764 -1.62 27.72 -0.37
N GLY A 765 -2.40 26.63 -0.39
CA GLY A 765 -3.71 26.61 -1.06
C GLY A 765 -4.78 27.60 -0.55
N VAL A 766 -4.50 28.40 0.50
CA VAL A 766 -5.35 29.48 1.00
C VAL A 766 -4.53 30.68 1.53
N LEU A 767 -4.56 31.80 0.80
CA LEU A 767 -4.42 33.21 1.21
C LEU A 767 -3.63 33.53 2.51
N VAL A 768 -2.37 33.98 2.37
CA VAL A 768 -1.78 35.04 3.24
C VAL A 768 -0.89 35.97 2.42
N SER A 769 -1.37 37.18 2.12
CA SER A 769 -0.61 38.19 1.38
C SER A 769 0.36 38.97 2.28
N ASN A 770 1.66 39.04 1.95
CA ASN A 770 2.54 40.18 2.32
C ASN A 770 3.94 40.22 1.63
N SER A 771 4.07 39.73 0.39
CA SER A 771 5.20 40.10 -0.48
C SER A 771 4.72 40.38 -1.91
N ALA A 772 5.47 41.17 -2.67
CA ALA A 772 5.12 41.51 -4.05
C ALA A 772 5.17 40.27 -4.97
N ASP A 773 6.14 39.38 -4.73
CA ASP A 773 6.35 38.17 -5.52
C ASP A 773 5.33 37.07 -5.19
N ALA A 774 4.81 37.02 -3.94
CA ALA A 774 3.71 36.13 -3.57
C ALA A 774 2.39 36.56 -4.22
N ALA A 775 2.06 37.86 -4.16
CA ALA A 775 0.89 38.39 -4.86
C ALA A 775 0.98 38.21 -6.39
N TRP A 776 2.21 38.18 -6.96
CA TRP A 776 2.40 37.83 -8.36
C TRP A 776 2.11 36.34 -8.64
N GLN A 777 2.54 35.42 -7.76
CA GLN A 777 2.24 33.99 -7.90
C GLN A 777 0.75 33.64 -7.75
N GLU A 778 -0.04 34.41 -6.98
CA GLU A 778 -1.50 34.22 -6.91
C GLU A 778 -2.21 34.50 -8.26
N GLU A 779 -1.58 35.26 -9.16
CA GLU A 779 -2.12 35.60 -10.49
C GLU A 779 -1.45 34.87 -11.67
N HIS A 780 -0.23 34.30 -11.52
CA HIS A 780 0.61 33.88 -12.65
C HIS A 780 1.14 32.44 -12.56
N SER A 781 0.87 31.65 -13.60
CA SER A 781 1.49 30.34 -13.85
C SER A 781 2.94 30.48 -14.34
N LEU A 782 3.78 29.49 -14.05
CA LEU A 782 5.12 29.38 -14.64
C LEU A 782 5.05 29.06 -16.13
N ASP A 783 5.93 29.68 -16.92
CA ASP A 783 6.15 29.30 -18.32
C ASP A 783 6.69 27.87 -18.39
N TRP A 784 6.19 27.07 -19.33
CA TRP A 784 6.66 25.70 -19.55
C TRP A 784 6.59 25.29 -21.03
N LYS A 785 7.38 24.28 -21.41
CA LYS A 785 7.40 23.68 -22.76
C LYS A 785 7.65 22.19 -22.66
N LEU A 786 6.90 21.42 -23.46
CA LEU A 786 7.19 20.01 -23.75
C LEU A 786 7.84 19.94 -25.14
N ASP A 787 8.91 19.17 -25.29
CA ASP A 787 9.57 18.94 -26.58
C ASP A 787 8.97 17.74 -27.36
N ASP A 788 9.44 17.52 -28.60
CA ASP A 788 8.97 16.42 -29.45
C ASP A 788 9.28 15.01 -28.91
N ASN A 789 10.20 14.88 -27.96
CA ASN A 789 10.56 13.61 -27.31
C ASN A 789 9.63 13.30 -26.11
N GLY A 790 9.15 14.36 -25.45
CA GLY A 790 8.35 14.31 -24.22
C GLY A 790 9.06 14.90 -23.00
N VAL A 791 10.20 15.58 -23.17
CA VAL A 791 10.94 16.23 -22.09
C VAL A 791 10.29 17.57 -21.76
N LEU A 792 9.95 17.77 -20.47
CA LEU A 792 9.33 18.98 -19.97
C LEU A 792 10.41 19.93 -19.44
N THR A 793 10.42 21.18 -19.92
CA THR A 793 11.16 22.29 -19.31
C THR A 793 10.17 23.24 -18.65
N ILE A 794 10.33 23.45 -17.33
CA ILE A 794 9.62 24.47 -16.56
C ILE A 794 10.60 25.62 -16.35
N TYR A 795 10.21 26.85 -16.66
CA TYR A 795 11.05 28.03 -16.40
C TYR A 795 10.75 28.53 -14.97
N VAL A 796 11.78 28.56 -14.13
CA VAL A 796 11.67 28.81 -12.69
C VAL A 796 12.60 29.96 -12.33
N PRO A 797 12.09 31.20 -12.14
CA PRO A 797 12.90 32.31 -11.68
C PRO A 797 13.65 31.97 -10.39
N GLU A 798 14.94 32.28 -10.32
CA GLU A 798 15.82 31.91 -9.20
C GLU A 798 15.26 32.40 -7.85
N ALA A 799 14.79 33.65 -7.81
CA ALA A 799 14.14 34.23 -6.63
C ALA A 799 12.85 33.52 -6.16
N LEU A 800 12.21 32.68 -6.99
CA LEU A 800 11.09 31.83 -6.58
C LEU A 800 11.58 30.44 -6.13
N ALA A 801 12.67 29.93 -6.72
CA ALA A 801 13.32 28.71 -6.25
C ALA A 801 13.99 28.89 -4.87
N ASP A 802 14.46 30.10 -4.53
CA ASP A 802 15.00 30.45 -3.21
C ASP A 802 13.94 30.67 -2.11
N LEU A 803 12.64 30.66 -2.43
CA LEU A 803 11.56 30.70 -1.43
C LEU A 803 11.21 29.32 -0.87
N VAL A 804 11.81 28.26 -1.41
CA VAL A 804 11.45 26.86 -1.14
C VAL A 804 12.70 26.09 -0.74
N GLU A 805 12.59 25.36 0.37
CA GLU A 805 13.67 24.56 0.96
C GLU A 805 13.32 23.06 0.90
N TYR A 806 14.32 22.21 1.09
CA TYR A 806 14.23 20.73 1.18
C TYR A 806 13.79 19.99 -0.11
N ALA A 807 12.71 20.41 -0.77
CA ALA A 807 12.22 19.86 -2.04
C ALA A 807 11.28 20.85 -2.77
N TRP A 808 11.29 20.89 -4.09
CA TRP A 808 10.53 21.84 -4.91
C TRP A 808 9.33 21.14 -5.55
N ALA A 809 8.15 21.33 -4.97
CA ALA A 809 6.89 20.74 -5.45
C ALA A 809 6.22 21.62 -6.51
N PHE A 810 6.15 21.13 -7.74
CA PHE A 810 5.44 21.74 -8.86
C PHE A 810 4.10 21.05 -9.05
N GLU A 811 3.00 21.76 -8.86
CA GLU A 811 1.66 21.27 -9.22
C GLU A 811 1.33 21.70 -10.65
N VAL A 812 0.96 20.73 -11.49
CA VAL A 812 0.21 20.95 -12.72
C VAL A 812 -1.28 20.84 -12.40
N SER A 813 -2.05 21.90 -12.65
CA SER A 813 -3.51 21.86 -12.61
C SER A 813 -4.08 21.61 -14.01
N TYR A 814 -4.97 20.62 -14.15
CA TYR A 814 -5.61 20.31 -15.42
C TYR A 814 -6.65 21.37 -15.80
N THR A 815 -6.60 21.80 -17.07
CA THR A 815 -7.65 22.57 -17.75
C THR A 815 -8.91 21.75 -18.03
#